data_AF-A0A178FQ16-F1
#
_entry.id   AF-A0A178FQ16-F1
#
_cell.length_a   1.000
_cell.length_b   1.000
_cell.length_c   1.000
_cell.angle_alpha   90.00
_cell.angle_beta   90.00
_cell.angle_gamma   90.00
#
_symmetry.space_group_name_H-M   'P 1'
#
loop_
_entity.id
_entity.type
_entity.pdbx_description
1 polymer ?
#
loop_
_entity_poly.entity_id
_entity_poly.type
_entity_poly.pdbx_seq_one_letter_code
_entity_poly.pdbx_strand_id
1 'polypeptide(L)'
;MTAQAPSGEVQAATTTAAASNKGWWKIRYFQGMKNDIRRRAPYYWSDWRDAWDYRVIPATVYMFFANILPALAFSLDMFEKTHMSYGVNEVLLASVLGAVVFAFLAGQPLVIVGVTGPITVFNYTVYDIIAHRGTNYLAFMCWIGIWSLIMHWVLAITNSCNGLTFITRFSCDVFGFYVAFIYIQKGTQVLTRQWRMAGETSAYLSIMVSLLVLMSCFICGAIGESNFFNRHTQKFIEDYGTPLSIVFFTGFVHIGQMRNVNVETLPISKAFFPTSDRGWLVRFWDISASDIFLAIPFAILLTVLFYFDHNVSSLIAQGTEFPLRKPAGFHWDLFLLGLTTGIAGLLGIPFPNGLIPQAPFHTASLCVTRQVADEDENHKGKSVRIVDHVVEQRVSNLAQGLLTLGAMSGPLLFVLHLIPQAVMAGLFFIMGIQALLANGVTQKLKFLLQDKELTSPLNPFLRIERRMTIWVFVGIELLGFGATFAITQTIAAVGFPVFILLLIPIRSFLLPKWFTQKELSILDASTASSFTMESVARSYGDAQPESDRSPHNGEEVPVVEGGIFAGSDSEDSRSESSSIAQDERETGGQDERPQKRRRLTDSSGDFPIAPTTPFPVQTLSRIKKKEVKNERHEEAASQVDPITANDAFAMGLQSVGSSFSSLGLASWLVSSLKAMEIKRPTAIQKSCIPEIMKGGDCIGGSRTGSGKTVAFAAPILHKWSEDPFGVYAVILTPTRELALQIFEQVKAISAPQSLKPLLITGGSDMRPQAIGLSQRPHIVIATPGRLADHIKSSGEDTIIGLKRVRMVVLDEADRLLTSGPGSMLPDVETCLSALPPSSDRQTLLFTATVTPEVRALKSMPRAKNKLPIFVSEISTENTTIPPTLKQTYLQVPLNHREAFLHVLLSTGGNSSKSTIIFCNRTKTADLLERILRRLSHRVTSLHSLLPQSERVANLSRFRASAARLLVATDVAARGLDIPSVGLVINYDVPRNPDDYIHRVGRTARAGREGEAITLVGQRDVQLVLAIEARVGKQMVAWEEPGVNIESRIVKGTVLKEVGSTKREAMGEIDEGRDVLGRRVRKLKKVR
;
A
#
# COMPACT_ATOMS: atom_id res chain seq x y z
N MET A 1 -17.73 -31.06 -40.89
CA MET A 1 -16.40 -31.70 -40.90
C MET A 1 -15.42 -30.75 -40.24
N THR A 2 -15.25 -30.93 -38.94
CA THR A 2 -14.68 -29.96 -37.99
C THR A 2 -13.30 -30.45 -37.56
N ALA A 3 -12.25 -29.81 -38.08
CA ALA A 3 -10.86 -30.09 -37.72
C ALA A 3 -10.39 -29.12 -36.62
N GLN A 4 -9.73 -29.73 -35.64
CA GLN A 4 -9.22 -29.19 -34.38
C GLN A 4 -8.17 -28.09 -34.57
N ALA A 5 -8.16 -27.12 -33.66
CA ALA A 5 -7.07 -26.15 -33.48
C ALA A 5 -6.72 -26.02 -31.97
N PRO A 6 -5.44 -25.77 -31.62
CA PRO A 6 -4.87 -26.14 -30.34
C PRO A 6 -4.95 -25.02 -29.29
N SER A 7 -5.17 -25.41 -28.03
CA SER A 7 -5.16 -24.58 -26.84
C SER A 7 -3.73 -24.28 -26.38
N GLY A 8 -3.28 -23.03 -26.56
CA GLY A 8 -2.05 -22.51 -25.96
C GLY A 8 -2.33 -21.81 -24.64
N GLU A 9 -1.96 -22.46 -23.53
CA GLU A 9 -1.96 -21.94 -22.18
C GLU A 9 -1.01 -20.75 -22.03
N VAL A 10 -1.48 -19.65 -21.42
CA VAL A 10 -0.61 -18.59 -20.90
C VAL A 10 -0.57 -18.75 -19.39
N GLN A 11 0.55 -19.30 -18.93
CA GLN A 11 0.97 -19.41 -17.54
C GLN A 11 0.93 -18.02 -16.89
N ALA A 12 -0.11 -17.78 -16.09
CA ALA A 12 -0.01 -16.82 -15.00
C ALA A 12 1.01 -17.41 -14.02
N ALA A 13 1.99 -16.60 -13.59
CA ALA A 13 2.98 -16.97 -12.59
C ALA A 13 2.26 -17.42 -11.33
N THR A 14 2.06 -18.73 -11.28
CA THR A 14 1.54 -19.48 -10.18
C THR A 14 2.79 -19.84 -9.42
N THR A 15 3.15 -19.09 -8.38
CA THR A 15 3.86 -19.70 -7.26
C THR A 15 2.84 -20.49 -6.43
N THR A 16 2.10 -21.40 -7.08
CA THR A 16 2.03 -22.74 -6.54
C THR A 16 3.48 -23.18 -6.59
N ALA A 17 4.14 -23.24 -5.43
CA ALA A 17 5.21 -24.18 -5.29
C ALA A 17 4.62 -25.51 -5.79
N ALA A 18 4.97 -25.88 -7.02
CA ALA A 18 4.99 -27.26 -7.41
C ALA A 18 5.96 -27.85 -6.38
N ALA A 19 5.39 -28.35 -5.28
CA ALA A 19 6.11 -29.18 -4.36
C ALA A 19 6.70 -30.24 -5.26
N SER A 20 8.01 -30.12 -5.52
CA SER A 20 8.75 -31.20 -6.13
C SER A 20 8.33 -32.44 -5.37
N ASN A 21 7.96 -33.48 -6.09
CA ASN A 21 7.43 -34.74 -5.61
C ASN A 21 8.48 -35.47 -4.73
N LYS A 22 8.86 -34.85 -3.61
CA LYS A 22 9.67 -35.38 -2.54
C LYS A 22 8.65 -35.78 -1.49
N GLY A 23 8.42 -37.08 -1.39
CA GLY A 23 7.38 -37.63 -0.55
C GLY A 23 7.41 -37.07 0.87
N TRP A 24 6.20 -36.91 1.43
CA TRP A 24 5.86 -36.79 2.85
C TRP A 24 6.89 -37.45 3.79
N TRP A 25 7.49 -38.56 3.37
CA TRP A 25 8.39 -39.44 4.12
C TRP A 25 9.78 -38.86 4.41
N LYS A 26 10.21 -37.75 3.77
CA LYS A 26 11.47 -37.06 4.13
C LYS A 26 11.29 -36.10 5.29
N ILE A 27 10.79 -36.60 6.42
CA ILE A 27 10.71 -35.85 7.68
C ILE A 27 12.13 -35.71 8.23
N ARG A 28 12.66 -34.49 8.27
CA ARG A 28 13.89 -34.19 9.01
C ARG A 28 13.51 -33.75 10.42
N TYR A 29 13.68 -34.67 11.37
CA TYR A 29 13.40 -34.43 12.78
C TYR A 29 14.12 -33.17 13.28
N PHE A 30 13.46 -32.40 14.16
CA PHE A 30 13.97 -31.16 14.80
C PHE A 30 14.27 -29.97 13.88
N GLN A 31 14.20 -30.11 12.55
CA GLN A 31 14.56 -29.03 11.65
C GLN A 31 13.61 -27.82 11.74
N GLY A 32 12.30 -28.05 11.89
CA GLY A 32 11.30 -26.99 12.05
C GLY A 32 11.54 -26.16 13.32
N MET A 33 11.69 -26.82 14.47
CA MET A 33 11.99 -26.14 15.74
C MET A 33 13.29 -25.33 15.69
N LYS A 34 14.37 -25.90 15.13
CA LYS A 34 15.66 -25.20 15.00
C LYS A 34 15.54 -23.95 14.12
N ASN A 35 14.75 -24.03 13.04
CA ASN A 35 14.51 -22.89 12.16
C ASN A 35 13.70 -21.79 12.86
N ASP A 36 12.66 -22.16 13.60
CA ASP A 36 11.82 -21.20 14.34
C ASP A 36 12.64 -20.43 15.39
N ILE A 37 13.44 -21.13 16.20
CA ILE A 37 14.34 -20.51 17.18
C ILE A 37 15.37 -19.62 16.49
N ARG A 38 16.02 -20.11 15.42
CA ARG A 38 17.06 -19.36 14.70
C ARG A 38 16.53 -18.04 14.11
N ARG A 39 15.28 -18.03 13.64
CA ARG A 39 14.63 -16.83 13.09
C ARG A 39 14.18 -15.85 14.17
N ARG A 40 13.72 -16.34 15.33
CA ARG A 40 13.18 -15.48 16.39
C ARG A 40 14.24 -14.97 17.37
N ALA A 41 15.31 -15.73 17.60
CA ALA A 41 16.34 -15.38 18.58
C ALA A 41 16.93 -13.95 18.44
N PRO A 42 17.21 -13.43 17.22
CA PRO A 42 17.72 -12.06 17.08
C PRO A 42 16.75 -10.97 17.55
N TYR A 43 15.44 -11.23 17.46
CA TYR A 43 14.39 -10.26 17.80
C TYR A 43 13.96 -10.31 19.27
N TYR A 44 14.46 -11.26 20.05
CA TYR A 44 14.05 -11.45 21.43
C TYR A 44 14.21 -10.18 22.28
N TRP A 45 15.38 -9.54 22.20
CA TRP A 45 15.67 -8.31 22.95
C TRP A 45 14.95 -7.09 22.39
N SER A 46 14.68 -7.03 21.08
CA SER A 46 13.85 -5.96 20.51
C SER A 46 12.41 -6.03 21.00
N ASP A 47 11.83 -7.23 21.20
CA ASP A 47 10.44 -7.37 21.70
C ASP A 47 10.20 -6.69 23.06
N TRP A 48 11.24 -6.59 23.89
CA TRP A 48 11.17 -5.89 25.19
C TRP A 48 11.37 -4.38 25.07
N ARG A 49 12.15 -3.92 24.09
CA ARG A 49 12.35 -2.49 23.83
C ARG A 49 11.16 -1.87 23.11
N ASP A 50 10.62 -2.60 22.13
CA ASP A 50 9.43 -2.22 21.37
C ASP A 50 8.17 -2.13 22.25
N ALA A 51 8.21 -2.70 23.46
CA ALA A 51 7.14 -2.58 24.44
C ALA A 51 6.98 -1.17 25.01
N TRP A 52 7.97 -0.28 24.85
CA TRP A 52 7.90 1.09 25.33
C TRP A 52 7.14 2.00 24.36
N ASP A 53 5.87 1.67 24.12
CA ASP A 53 4.93 2.42 23.28
C ASP A 53 3.64 2.72 24.05
N TYR A 54 3.02 3.87 23.77
CA TYR A 54 1.78 4.30 24.44
C TYR A 54 0.61 3.34 24.22
N ARG A 55 0.65 2.48 23.19
CA ARG A 55 -0.37 1.47 22.90
C ARG A 55 -0.34 0.27 23.84
N VAL A 56 0.79 -0.02 24.48
CA VAL A 56 0.94 -1.26 25.27
C VAL A 56 0.12 -1.21 26.56
N ILE A 57 -0.01 -0.05 27.20
CA ILE A 57 -0.79 0.09 28.44
C ILE A 57 -2.29 -0.14 28.20
N PRO A 58 -2.96 0.57 27.27
CA PRO A 58 -4.37 0.30 26.97
C PRO A 58 -4.64 -1.14 26.55
N ALA A 59 -3.76 -1.70 25.69
CA ALA A 59 -3.85 -3.10 25.28
C ALA A 59 -3.79 -4.06 26.48
N THR A 60 -2.88 -3.82 27.43
CA THR A 60 -2.75 -4.64 28.64
C THR A 60 -4.00 -4.57 29.52
N VAL A 61 -4.56 -3.37 29.72
CA VAL A 61 -5.78 -3.19 30.54
C VAL A 61 -6.98 -3.85 29.88
N TYR A 62 -7.18 -3.62 28.58
CA TYR A 62 -8.26 -4.25 27.82
C TYR A 62 -8.14 -5.79 27.86
N MET A 63 -6.94 -6.33 27.60
CA MET A 63 -6.72 -7.78 27.59
C MET A 63 -6.84 -8.41 28.98
N PHE A 64 -6.51 -7.70 30.05
CA PHE A 64 -6.74 -8.19 31.40
C PHE A 64 -8.23 -8.49 31.64
N PHE A 65 -9.13 -7.55 31.33
CA PHE A 65 -10.58 -7.76 31.48
C PHE A 65 -11.14 -8.77 30.47
N ALA A 66 -10.69 -8.71 29.21
CA ALA A 66 -11.14 -9.60 28.14
C ALA A 66 -10.67 -11.06 28.32
N ASN A 67 -9.62 -11.30 29.12
CA ASN A 67 -9.16 -12.65 29.47
C ASN A 67 -9.77 -13.14 30.80
N ILE A 68 -9.71 -12.34 31.87
CA ILE A 68 -10.11 -12.79 33.21
C ILE A 68 -11.62 -13.10 33.31
N LEU A 69 -12.47 -12.28 32.70
CA LEU A 69 -13.92 -12.40 32.91
C LEU A 69 -14.54 -13.59 32.17
N PRO A 70 -14.21 -13.87 30.90
CA PRO A 70 -14.64 -15.12 30.27
C PRO A 70 -14.10 -16.35 31.01
N ALA A 71 -12.84 -16.31 31.47
CA ALA A 71 -12.25 -17.41 32.23
C ALA A 71 -13.03 -17.67 33.53
N LEU A 72 -13.42 -16.63 34.27
CA LEU A 72 -14.21 -16.75 35.49
C LEU A 72 -15.60 -17.34 35.24
N ALA A 73 -16.27 -16.93 34.17
CA ALA A 73 -17.57 -17.50 33.86
C ALA A 73 -17.50 -18.95 33.35
N PHE A 74 -16.46 -19.31 32.59
CA PHE A 74 -16.18 -20.71 32.28
C PHE A 74 -15.87 -21.52 33.54
N SER A 75 -15.18 -20.91 34.52
CA SER A 75 -14.93 -21.53 35.81
C SER A 75 -16.23 -21.85 36.55
N LEU A 76 -17.25 -20.97 36.51
CA LEU A 76 -18.54 -21.22 37.14
C LEU A 76 -19.27 -22.43 36.55
N ASP A 77 -19.33 -22.54 35.22
CA ASP A 77 -19.98 -23.67 34.53
C ASP A 77 -19.21 -24.98 34.78
N MET A 78 -17.87 -24.91 34.81
CA MET A 78 -17.02 -26.06 35.13
C MET A 78 -17.18 -26.49 36.60
N PHE A 79 -17.21 -25.54 37.52
CA PHE A 79 -17.29 -25.77 38.96
C PHE A 79 -18.59 -26.50 39.35
N GLU A 80 -19.72 -26.08 38.80
CA GLU A 80 -21.01 -26.72 39.03
C GLU A 80 -21.08 -28.13 38.43
N LYS A 81 -20.62 -28.30 37.18
CA LYS A 81 -20.71 -29.60 36.47
C LYS A 81 -19.69 -30.64 36.92
N THR A 82 -18.55 -30.21 37.45
CA THR A 82 -17.51 -31.12 37.96
C THR A 82 -17.59 -31.35 39.47
N HIS A 83 -18.74 -31.01 40.09
CA HIS A 83 -18.96 -31.11 41.54
C HIS A 83 -17.79 -30.53 42.36
N MET A 84 -17.44 -29.26 42.11
CA MET A 84 -16.42 -28.52 42.85
C MET A 84 -14.96 -28.97 42.62
N SER A 85 -14.69 -29.76 41.57
CA SER A 85 -13.32 -30.25 41.29
C SER A 85 -12.37 -29.17 40.77
N TYR A 86 -12.86 -28.25 39.93
CA TYR A 86 -12.14 -27.08 39.45
C TYR A 86 -12.90 -25.80 39.81
N GLY A 87 -12.26 -24.89 40.55
CA GLY A 87 -12.84 -23.60 40.89
C GLY A 87 -12.13 -22.41 40.22
N VAL A 88 -12.39 -21.24 40.77
CA VAL A 88 -11.88 -19.95 40.28
C VAL A 88 -10.35 -19.90 40.31
N ASN A 89 -9.74 -20.35 41.41
CA ASN A 89 -8.29 -20.27 41.58
C ASN A 89 -7.54 -21.17 40.59
N GLU A 90 -8.04 -22.35 40.28
CA GLU A 90 -7.43 -23.25 39.31
C GLU A 90 -7.45 -22.64 37.90
N VAL A 91 -8.56 -22.02 37.51
CA VAL A 91 -8.69 -21.35 36.20
C VAL A 91 -7.81 -20.10 36.12
N LEU A 92 -7.76 -19.27 37.17
CA LEU A 92 -6.89 -18.10 37.22
C LEU A 92 -5.41 -18.52 37.14
N LEU A 93 -5.01 -19.54 37.90
CA LEU A 93 -3.63 -20.05 37.88
C LEU A 93 -3.27 -20.65 36.51
N ALA A 94 -4.20 -21.35 35.85
CA ALA A 94 -4.01 -21.86 34.50
C ALA A 94 -3.74 -20.73 33.49
N SER A 95 -4.52 -19.65 33.55
CA SER A 95 -4.32 -18.48 32.70
C SER A 95 -2.99 -17.75 33.01
N VAL A 96 -2.58 -17.67 34.28
CA VAL A 96 -1.26 -17.12 34.67
C VAL A 96 -0.12 -17.97 34.11
N LEU A 97 -0.20 -19.29 34.25
CA LEU A 97 0.80 -20.22 33.73
C LEU A 97 0.97 -20.06 32.21
N GLY A 98 -0.14 -20.02 31.47
CA GLY A 98 -0.14 -19.80 30.03
C GLY A 98 0.50 -18.47 29.65
N ALA A 99 0.03 -17.36 30.24
CA ALA A 99 0.49 -16.01 29.92
C ALA A 99 1.98 -15.81 30.21
N VAL A 100 2.48 -16.23 31.38
CA VAL A 100 3.89 -16.03 31.77
C VAL A 100 4.81 -16.88 30.90
N VAL A 101 4.50 -18.16 30.71
CA VAL A 101 5.34 -19.07 29.93
C VAL A 101 5.42 -18.64 28.47
N PHE A 102 4.28 -18.28 27.86
CA PHE A 102 4.27 -17.83 26.47
C PHE A 102 4.88 -16.43 26.30
N ALA A 103 4.75 -15.53 27.28
CA ALA A 103 5.43 -14.23 27.21
C ALA A 103 6.96 -14.37 27.15
N PHE A 104 7.55 -15.25 27.97
CA PHE A 104 9.00 -15.43 28.02
C PHE A 104 9.55 -16.33 26.92
N LEU A 105 8.85 -17.41 26.57
CA LEU A 105 9.43 -18.49 25.77
C LEU A 105 8.77 -18.66 24.39
N ALA A 106 7.62 -18.05 24.09
CA ALA A 106 6.98 -18.26 22.80
C ALA A 106 7.73 -17.60 21.63
N GLY A 107 7.66 -18.25 20.48
CA GLY A 107 8.00 -17.77 19.15
C GLY A 107 7.06 -16.67 18.68
N GLN A 108 5.77 -16.74 19.01
CA GLN A 108 4.82 -15.63 18.83
C GLN A 108 4.20 -15.15 20.15
N PRO A 109 4.70 -14.06 20.76
CA PRO A 109 4.21 -13.59 22.06
C PRO A 109 2.87 -12.84 22.01
N LEU A 110 2.37 -12.50 20.81
CA LEU A 110 1.07 -11.86 20.63
C LEU A 110 -0.12 -12.80 20.91
N VAL A 111 0.11 -14.12 20.88
CA VAL A 111 -0.94 -15.10 21.17
C VAL A 111 -1.20 -15.13 22.67
N ILE A 112 -2.46 -14.96 23.05
CA ILE A 112 -2.88 -15.05 24.45
C ILE A 112 -3.39 -16.45 24.71
N VAL A 113 -2.90 -17.03 25.80
CA VAL A 113 -3.19 -18.40 26.21
C VAL A 113 -4.00 -18.36 27.50
N GLY A 114 -5.08 -19.14 27.57
CA GLY A 114 -5.98 -19.20 28.72
C GLY A 114 -6.97 -20.36 28.62
N VAL A 115 -7.96 -20.38 29.52
CA VAL A 115 -8.99 -21.42 29.54
C VAL A 115 -10.12 -21.06 28.57
N THR A 116 -10.51 -22.02 27.71
CA THR A 116 -11.51 -21.83 26.66
C THR A 116 -12.85 -22.52 26.97
N GLY A 117 -13.90 -22.14 26.25
CA GLY A 117 -15.19 -22.85 26.30
C GLY A 117 -15.06 -24.34 25.92
N PRO A 118 -14.41 -24.68 24.79
CA PRO A 118 -14.13 -26.06 24.42
C PRO A 118 -13.45 -26.93 25.49
N ILE A 119 -12.44 -26.42 26.18
CA ILE A 119 -11.78 -27.20 27.23
C ILE A 119 -12.71 -27.40 28.43
N THR A 120 -13.60 -26.44 28.71
CA THR A 120 -14.63 -26.61 29.73
C THR A 120 -15.59 -27.75 29.37
N VAL A 121 -16.03 -27.80 28.11
CA VAL A 121 -16.87 -28.89 27.57
C VAL A 121 -16.18 -30.24 27.67
N PHE A 122 -14.91 -30.30 27.28
CA PHE A 122 -14.10 -31.50 27.42
C PHE A 122 -13.99 -31.95 28.89
N ASN A 123 -13.63 -31.05 29.80
CA ASN A 123 -13.40 -31.37 31.21
C ASN A 123 -14.63 -31.94 31.90
N TYR A 124 -15.81 -31.33 31.74
CA TYR A 124 -17.01 -31.86 32.39
C TYR A 124 -17.52 -33.13 31.70
N THR A 125 -17.34 -33.28 30.38
CA THR A 125 -17.77 -34.53 29.72
C THR A 125 -16.86 -35.71 30.12
N VAL A 126 -15.56 -35.47 30.30
CA VAL A 126 -14.66 -36.46 30.89
C VAL A 126 -15.08 -36.77 32.33
N TYR A 127 -15.48 -35.76 33.11
CA TYR A 127 -16.00 -35.96 34.46
C TYR A 127 -17.23 -36.86 34.45
N ASP A 128 -18.24 -36.58 33.61
CA ASP A 128 -19.46 -37.37 33.50
C ASP A 128 -19.19 -38.84 33.12
N ILE A 129 -18.21 -39.09 32.24
CA ILE A 129 -17.82 -40.44 31.82
C ILE A 129 -17.10 -41.20 32.96
N ILE A 130 -16.24 -40.52 33.71
CA ILE A 130 -15.37 -41.14 34.73
C ILE A 130 -16.05 -41.24 36.09
N ALA A 131 -16.97 -40.34 36.42
CA ALA A 131 -17.66 -40.31 37.71
C ALA A 131 -18.37 -41.64 38.02
N HIS A 132 -18.94 -42.30 37.00
CA HIS A 132 -19.59 -43.61 37.15
C HIS A 132 -18.61 -44.78 37.38
N ARG A 133 -17.32 -44.61 37.12
CA ARG A 133 -16.27 -45.65 37.28
C ARG A 133 -15.59 -45.63 38.65
N GLY A 134 -15.73 -44.56 39.43
CA GLY A 134 -15.08 -44.43 40.74
C GLY A 134 -13.57 -44.13 40.69
N THR A 135 -13.01 -43.87 39.51
CA THR A 135 -11.61 -43.47 39.34
C THR A 135 -11.41 -42.02 39.80
N ASN A 136 -10.26 -41.70 40.41
CA ASN A 136 -9.92 -40.33 40.78
C ASN A 136 -9.81 -39.44 39.52
N TYR A 137 -10.78 -38.54 39.36
CA TYR A 137 -10.88 -37.63 38.22
C TYR A 137 -9.61 -36.82 37.96
N LEU A 138 -9.01 -36.23 39.00
CA LEU A 138 -7.83 -35.37 38.86
C LEU A 138 -6.59 -36.17 38.45
N ALA A 139 -6.43 -37.39 38.99
CA ALA A 139 -5.34 -38.28 38.58
C ALA A 139 -5.52 -38.75 37.13
N PHE A 140 -6.76 -39.03 36.71
CA PHE A 140 -7.07 -39.38 35.33
C PHE A 140 -6.78 -38.21 34.37
N MET A 141 -7.18 -36.99 34.74
CA MET A 141 -6.85 -35.77 34.00
C MET A 141 -5.34 -35.53 33.91
N CYS A 142 -4.58 -35.84 34.96
CA CYS A 142 -3.12 -35.75 34.95
C CYS A 142 -2.51 -36.64 33.85
N TRP A 143 -2.97 -37.90 33.74
CA TRP A 143 -2.50 -38.81 32.69
C TRP A 143 -2.92 -38.38 31.29
N ILE A 144 -4.12 -37.81 31.12
CA ILE A 144 -4.51 -37.15 29.85
C ILE A 144 -3.50 -36.05 29.48
N GLY A 145 -3.10 -35.22 30.46
CA GLY A 145 -2.11 -34.16 30.27
C GLY A 145 -0.71 -34.68 29.91
N ILE A 146 -0.24 -35.75 30.57
CA ILE A 146 1.06 -36.39 30.29
C ILE A 146 1.08 -37.02 28.88
N TRP A 147 0.03 -37.75 28.50
CA TRP A 147 -0.06 -38.32 27.15
C TRP A 147 -0.14 -37.23 26.10
N SER A 148 -0.91 -36.17 26.36
CA SER A 148 -1.01 -35.00 25.49
C SER A 148 0.35 -34.30 25.33
N LEU A 149 1.13 -34.11 26.40
CA LEU A 149 2.51 -33.58 26.35
C LEU A 149 3.38 -34.37 25.37
N ILE A 150 3.39 -35.71 25.50
CA ILE A 150 4.20 -36.59 24.64
C ILE A 150 3.75 -36.45 23.18
N MET A 151 2.43 -36.46 22.92
CA MET A 151 1.91 -36.34 21.56
C MET A 151 2.23 -34.98 20.93
N HIS A 152 2.12 -33.88 21.67
CA HIS A 152 2.50 -32.55 21.18
C HIS A 152 3.99 -32.45 20.85
N TRP A 153 4.86 -33.04 21.67
CA TRP A 153 6.29 -33.10 21.38
C TRP A 153 6.58 -33.93 20.13
N VAL A 154 5.92 -35.08 19.96
CA VAL A 154 6.03 -35.87 18.73
C VAL A 154 5.59 -35.06 17.51
N LEU A 155 4.47 -34.35 17.58
CA LEU A 155 3.97 -33.50 16.49
C LEU A 155 4.92 -32.34 16.16
N ALA A 156 5.50 -31.69 17.18
CA ALA A 156 6.47 -30.62 17.00
C ALA A 156 7.78 -31.11 16.36
N ILE A 157 8.29 -32.27 16.79
CA ILE A 157 9.54 -32.87 16.29
C ILE A 157 9.38 -33.40 14.86
N THR A 158 8.20 -33.92 14.51
CA THR A 158 7.88 -34.47 13.17
C THR A 158 7.52 -33.42 12.13
N ASN A 159 7.60 -32.12 12.48
CA ASN A 159 7.19 -30.99 11.63
C ASN A 159 5.71 -31.08 11.17
N SER A 160 4.83 -31.61 12.02
CA SER A 160 3.41 -31.75 11.69
C SER A 160 2.72 -30.39 11.49
N CYS A 161 3.30 -29.29 11.98
CA CYS A 161 2.80 -27.93 11.75
C CYS A 161 2.82 -27.52 10.26
N ASN A 162 3.46 -28.29 9.38
CA ASN A 162 3.30 -28.10 7.93
C ASN A 162 1.85 -28.32 7.48
N GLY A 163 1.05 -29.09 8.22
CA GLY A 163 -0.38 -29.26 7.96
C GLY A 163 -1.17 -27.95 8.02
N LEU A 164 -0.62 -26.91 8.65
CA LEU A 164 -1.22 -25.58 8.72
C LEU A 164 -1.36 -24.90 7.36
N THR A 165 -0.57 -25.30 6.35
CA THR A 165 -0.74 -24.77 4.99
C THR A 165 -2.06 -25.17 4.35
N PHE A 166 -2.71 -26.22 4.86
CA PHE A 166 -4.04 -26.63 4.41
C PHE A 166 -5.18 -25.91 5.13
N ILE A 167 -4.90 -25.25 6.26
CA ILE A 167 -5.89 -24.46 7.00
C ILE A 167 -6.04 -23.10 6.30
N THR A 168 -7.24 -22.82 5.82
CA THR A 168 -7.56 -21.56 5.15
C THR A 168 -8.61 -20.77 5.92
N ARG A 169 -8.95 -19.58 5.41
CA ARG A 169 -9.96 -18.71 6.04
C ARG A 169 -11.30 -19.43 6.16
N PHE A 170 -11.68 -20.29 5.21
CA PHE A 170 -12.89 -21.12 5.29
C PHE A 170 -13.04 -21.85 6.63
N SER A 171 -12.06 -22.65 7.04
CA SER A 171 -12.11 -23.39 8.30
C SER A 171 -12.05 -22.48 9.53
N CYS A 172 -11.30 -21.37 9.44
CA CYS A 172 -11.15 -20.42 10.54
C CYS A 172 -12.44 -19.60 10.76
N ASP A 173 -13.10 -19.18 9.68
CA ASP A 173 -14.34 -18.40 9.70
C ASP A 173 -15.48 -19.25 10.28
N VAL A 174 -15.65 -20.50 9.83
CA VAL A 174 -16.67 -21.43 10.37
C VAL A 174 -16.48 -21.65 11.86
N PHE A 175 -15.22 -21.85 12.30
CA PHE A 175 -14.95 -22.07 13.70
C PHE A 175 -15.08 -20.81 14.56
N GLY A 176 -14.61 -19.65 14.07
CA GLY A 176 -14.83 -18.37 14.73
C GLY A 176 -16.32 -18.05 14.88
N PHE A 177 -17.14 -18.46 13.91
CA PHE A 177 -18.59 -18.27 13.92
C PHE A 177 -19.24 -19.17 14.97
N TYR A 178 -18.78 -20.43 15.07
CA TYR A 178 -19.14 -21.34 16.16
C TYR A 178 -18.82 -20.76 17.53
N VAL A 179 -17.59 -20.26 17.74
CA VAL A 179 -17.18 -19.68 19.03
C VAL A 179 -18.04 -18.46 19.37
N ALA A 180 -18.32 -17.56 18.41
CA ALA A 180 -19.18 -16.41 18.64
C ALA A 180 -20.57 -16.80 19.15
N PHE A 181 -21.18 -17.84 18.56
CA PHE A 181 -22.47 -18.37 19.03
C PHE A 181 -22.40 -18.99 20.42
N ILE A 182 -21.32 -19.70 20.75
CA ILE A 182 -21.12 -20.24 22.10
C ILE A 182 -21.03 -19.11 23.14
N TYR A 183 -20.36 -18.00 22.84
CA TYR A 183 -20.32 -16.84 23.74
C TYR A 183 -21.73 -16.26 23.99
N ILE A 184 -22.53 -16.09 22.93
CA ILE A 184 -23.92 -15.61 23.07
C ILE A 184 -24.77 -16.61 23.86
N GLN A 185 -24.66 -17.91 23.56
CA GLN A 185 -25.37 -18.97 24.29
C GLN A 185 -24.99 -18.95 25.78
N LYS A 186 -23.71 -18.81 26.11
CA LYS A 186 -23.23 -18.79 27.49
C LYS A 186 -23.68 -17.55 28.25
N GLY A 187 -23.69 -16.38 27.63
CA GLY A 187 -24.28 -15.17 28.21
C GLY A 187 -25.74 -15.38 28.60
N THR A 188 -26.53 -15.98 27.72
CA THR A 188 -27.94 -16.34 27.99
C THR A 188 -28.07 -17.42 29.07
N GLN A 189 -27.16 -18.42 29.09
CA GLN A 189 -27.16 -19.47 30.11
C GLN A 189 -26.90 -18.90 31.52
N VAL A 190 -26.00 -17.92 31.65
CA VAL A 190 -25.72 -17.25 32.93
C VAL A 190 -26.96 -16.51 33.44
N LEU A 191 -27.66 -15.76 32.59
CA LEU A 191 -28.88 -15.03 32.98
C LEU A 191 -30.05 -15.97 33.32
N THR A 192 -30.26 -17.02 32.52
CA THR A 192 -31.34 -17.99 32.77
C THR A 192 -31.09 -18.83 34.02
N ARG A 193 -29.83 -19.05 34.41
CA ARG A 193 -29.48 -19.69 35.68
C ARG A 193 -29.86 -18.81 36.87
N GLN A 194 -29.48 -17.53 36.84
CA GLN A 194 -29.85 -16.57 37.88
C GLN A 194 -31.36 -16.45 38.07
N TRP A 195 -32.11 -16.50 36.96
CA TRP A 195 -33.57 -16.52 36.99
C TRP A 195 -34.13 -17.66 37.86
N ARG A 196 -33.49 -18.83 37.84
CA ARG A 196 -33.93 -20.00 38.63
C ARG A 196 -33.54 -19.91 40.11
N MET A 197 -32.44 -19.20 40.44
CA MET A 197 -31.84 -19.25 41.78
C MET A 197 -32.17 -18.02 42.65
N ALA A 198 -32.28 -16.82 42.07
CA ALA A 198 -32.32 -15.56 42.81
C ALA A 198 -33.69 -14.83 42.85
N GLY A 199 -34.74 -15.42 42.25
CA GLY A 199 -36.10 -14.85 42.19
C GLY A 199 -36.30 -13.80 41.09
N GLU A 200 -37.57 -13.47 40.80
CA GLU A 200 -37.94 -12.64 39.62
C GLU A 200 -37.32 -11.24 39.65
N THR A 201 -37.30 -10.57 40.81
CA THR A 201 -36.77 -9.19 40.94
C THR A 201 -35.27 -9.10 40.67
N SER A 202 -34.49 -10.06 41.19
CA SER A 202 -33.04 -10.16 40.93
C SER A 202 -32.76 -10.50 39.47
N ALA A 203 -33.61 -11.33 38.87
CA ALA A 203 -33.47 -11.71 37.46
C ALA A 203 -33.73 -10.53 36.51
N TYR A 204 -34.77 -9.72 36.76
CA TYR A 204 -35.03 -8.50 35.98
C TYR A 204 -33.88 -7.50 36.11
N LEU A 205 -33.35 -7.29 37.32
CA LEU A 205 -32.20 -6.41 37.54
C LEU A 205 -30.96 -6.92 36.78
N SER A 206 -30.72 -8.23 36.81
CA SER A 206 -29.59 -8.86 36.13
C SER A 206 -29.66 -8.75 34.61
N ILE A 207 -30.85 -8.95 34.03
CA ILE A 207 -31.09 -8.75 32.59
C ILE A 207 -30.88 -7.28 32.21
N MET A 208 -31.44 -6.36 33.01
CA MET A 208 -31.29 -4.91 32.77
C MET A 208 -29.81 -4.51 32.77
N VAL A 209 -29.05 -4.90 33.79
CA VAL A 209 -27.61 -4.60 33.90
C VAL A 209 -26.84 -5.20 32.74
N SER A 210 -27.11 -6.46 32.37
CA SER A 210 -26.46 -7.12 31.24
C SER A 210 -26.69 -6.40 29.92
N LEU A 211 -27.92 -5.94 29.66
CA LEU A 211 -28.25 -5.19 28.44
C LEU A 211 -27.65 -3.77 28.45
N LEU A 212 -27.59 -3.11 29.61
CA LEU A 212 -26.95 -1.80 29.76
C LEU A 212 -25.44 -1.87 29.51
N VAL A 213 -24.77 -2.90 30.04
CA VAL A 213 -23.35 -3.17 29.74
C VAL A 213 -23.15 -3.37 28.25
N LEU A 214 -23.99 -4.19 27.60
CA LEU A 214 -23.94 -4.42 26.15
C LEU A 214 -24.09 -3.11 25.37
N MET A 215 -25.12 -2.33 25.68
CA MET A 215 -25.42 -1.07 24.99
C MET A 215 -24.29 -0.06 25.19
N SER A 216 -23.79 0.10 26.42
CA SER A 216 -22.70 1.01 26.74
C SER A 216 -21.41 0.65 25.99
N CYS A 217 -21.00 -0.62 26.03
CA CYS A 217 -19.81 -1.07 25.31
C CYS A 217 -19.96 -0.90 23.78
N PHE A 218 -21.14 -1.18 23.24
CA PHE A 218 -21.43 -1.00 21.81
C PHE A 218 -21.36 0.48 21.40
N ILE A 219 -21.93 1.37 22.20
CA ILE A 219 -21.84 2.83 21.99
C ILE A 219 -20.39 3.30 22.06
N CYS A 220 -19.59 2.83 23.02
CA CYS A 220 -18.16 3.17 23.10
C CYS A 220 -17.40 2.76 21.83
N GLY A 221 -17.66 1.56 21.31
CA GLY A 221 -17.09 1.11 20.03
C GLY A 221 -17.51 1.99 18.86
N ALA A 222 -18.81 2.31 18.75
CA ALA A 222 -19.34 3.18 17.70
C ALA A 222 -18.78 4.61 17.77
N ILE A 223 -18.58 5.15 18.97
CA ILE A 223 -17.96 6.46 19.19
C ILE A 223 -16.49 6.44 18.72
N GLY A 224 -15.76 5.35 18.96
CA GLY A 224 -14.39 5.16 18.50
C GLY A 224 -14.23 5.27 16.98
N GLU A 225 -15.19 4.74 16.22
CA GLU A 225 -15.23 4.81 14.76
C GLU A 225 -15.83 6.12 14.22
N SER A 226 -16.62 6.83 15.03
CA SER A 226 -17.28 8.06 14.62
C SER A 226 -16.31 9.21 14.34
N ASN A 227 -16.81 10.31 13.77
CA ASN A 227 -16.06 11.56 13.59
C ASN A 227 -16.53 12.68 14.54
N PHE A 228 -17.38 12.38 15.53
CA PHE A 228 -18.03 13.39 16.36
C PHE A 228 -17.15 13.94 17.51
N PHE A 229 -16.01 13.31 17.80
CA PHE A 229 -15.19 13.64 18.97
C PHE A 229 -13.72 13.87 18.58
N ASN A 230 -12.97 14.54 19.46
CA ASN A 230 -11.53 14.71 19.29
C ASN A 230 -10.81 13.35 19.24
N ARG A 231 -9.79 13.24 18.39
CA ARG A 231 -9.03 11.99 18.15
C ARG A 231 -8.54 11.31 19.43
N HIS A 232 -8.02 12.10 20.39
CA HIS A 232 -7.54 11.56 21.65
C HIS A 232 -8.67 10.95 22.48
N THR A 233 -9.81 11.64 22.55
CA THR A 233 -11.01 11.18 23.28
C THR A 233 -11.61 9.94 22.63
N GLN A 234 -11.72 9.91 21.30
CA GLN A 234 -12.22 8.73 20.56
C GLN A 234 -11.39 7.50 20.84
N LYS A 235 -10.07 7.65 20.72
CA LYS A 235 -9.12 6.57 20.92
C LYS A 235 -9.11 6.08 22.37
N PHE A 236 -9.23 7.00 23.33
CA PHE A 236 -9.40 6.64 24.74
C PHE A 236 -10.70 5.87 24.99
N ILE A 237 -11.82 6.30 24.41
CA ILE A 237 -13.11 5.60 24.54
C ILE A 237 -13.10 4.23 23.84
N GLU A 238 -12.42 4.13 22.69
CA GLU A 238 -12.23 2.87 21.95
C GLU A 238 -11.41 1.87 22.77
N ASP A 239 -10.28 2.31 23.33
CA ASP A 239 -9.34 1.43 24.05
C ASP A 239 -9.84 1.08 25.48
N TYR A 240 -10.45 2.03 26.21
CA TYR A 240 -10.88 1.86 27.61
C TYR A 240 -12.38 1.69 27.81
N GLY A 241 -13.20 1.79 26.77
CA GLY A 241 -14.66 1.75 26.87
C GLY A 241 -15.16 0.49 27.57
N THR A 242 -14.72 -0.69 27.12
CA THR A 242 -15.16 -1.96 27.72
C THR A 242 -14.72 -2.10 29.19
N PRO A 243 -13.43 -1.90 29.56
CA PRO A 243 -13.02 -1.88 30.97
C PRO A 243 -13.79 -0.89 31.85
N LEU A 244 -13.98 0.34 31.38
CA LEU A 244 -14.68 1.39 32.15
C LEU A 244 -16.15 1.05 32.35
N SER A 245 -16.83 0.53 31.33
CA SER A 245 -18.23 0.09 31.45
C SER A 245 -18.36 -1.05 32.47
N ILE A 246 -17.45 -2.03 32.48
CA ILE A 246 -17.47 -3.12 33.46
C ILE A 246 -17.32 -2.58 34.88
N VAL A 247 -16.33 -1.72 35.12
CA VAL A 247 -16.09 -1.14 36.45
C VAL A 247 -17.27 -0.28 36.89
N PHE A 248 -17.80 0.55 35.99
CA PHE A 248 -18.96 1.40 36.25
C PHE A 248 -20.20 0.58 36.63
N PHE A 249 -20.57 -0.42 35.82
CA PHE A 249 -21.77 -1.23 36.10
C PHE A 249 -21.59 -2.20 37.27
N THR A 250 -20.36 -2.60 37.58
CA THR A 250 -20.05 -3.31 38.84
C THR A 250 -20.36 -2.45 40.05
N GLY A 251 -19.96 -1.16 40.04
CA GLY A 251 -20.31 -0.22 41.09
C GLY A 251 -21.81 0.11 41.11
N PHE A 252 -22.42 0.27 39.94
CA PHE A 252 -23.83 0.67 39.76
C PHE A 252 -24.82 -0.25 40.49
N VAL A 253 -24.58 -1.57 40.49
CA VAL A 253 -25.44 -2.54 41.18
C VAL A 253 -25.44 -2.34 42.70
N HIS A 254 -24.38 -1.76 43.26
CA HIS A 254 -24.25 -1.52 44.70
C HIS A 254 -24.77 -0.14 45.16
N ILE A 255 -25.35 0.66 44.26
CA ILE A 255 -25.82 2.03 44.56
C ILE A 255 -27.34 2.06 44.83
N GLY A 256 -27.75 2.81 45.88
CA GLY A 256 -29.15 3.16 46.12
C GLY A 256 -30.06 1.97 46.45
N GLN A 257 -31.30 2.00 45.95
CA GLN A 257 -32.32 0.97 46.20
C GLN A 257 -31.97 -0.41 45.58
N MET A 258 -31.06 -0.45 44.61
CA MET A 258 -30.62 -1.71 43.97
C MET A 258 -29.78 -2.58 44.90
N ARG A 259 -29.12 -1.99 45.91
CA ARG A 259 -28.37 -2.73 46.95
C ARG A 259 -29.24 -3.71 47.74
N ASN A 260 -30.54 -3.45 47.82
CA ASN A 260 -31.49 -4.31 48.54
C ASN A 260 -31.90 -5.54 47.74
N VAL A 261 -31.48 -5.65 46.47
CA VAL A 261 -31.75 -6.80 45.60
C VAL A 261 -30.48 -7.67 45.57
N ASN A 262 -30.60 -8.92 46.02
CA ASN A 262 -29.47 -9.86 46.04
C ASN A 262 -29.13 -10.30 44.61
N VAL A 263 -28.06 -9.74 44.05
CA VAL A 263 -27.49 -10.17 42.76
C VAL A 263 -26.37 -11.17 43.03
N GLU A 264 -26.35 -12.27 42.27
CA GLU A 264 -25.32 -13.30 42.42
C GLU A 264 -23.94 -12.80 41.99
N THR A 265 -22.96 -13.03 42.86
CA THR A 265 -21.55 -12.72 42.66
C THR A 265 -20.72 -13.99 42.46
N LEU A 266 -19.42 -13.83 42.18
CA LEU A 266 -18.48 -14.94 42.00
C LEU A 266 -18.13 -15.61 43.35
N PRO A 267 -18.13 -16.94 43.48
CA PRO A 267 -17.68 -17.60 44.69
C PRO A 267 -16.17 -17.37 44.91
N ILE A 268 -15.78 -16.96 46.12
CA ILE A 268 -14.38 -16.82 46.51
C ILE A 268 -13.90 -18.03 47.30
N SER A 269 -12.63 -18.40 47.12
CA SER A 269 -11.92 -19.37 47.97
C SER A 269 -10.75 -18.69 48.68
N LYS A 270 -9.95 -19.46 49.45
CA LYS A 270 -8.76 -18.93 50.13
C LYS A 270 -7.70 -18.52 49.09
N ALA A 271 -7.05 -17.38 49.29
CA ALA A 271 -6.02 -16.86 48.39
C ALA A 271 -4.88 -17.89 48.18
N PHE A 272 -4.54 -18.18 46.92
CA PHE A 272 -3.49 -19.13 46.50
C PHE A 272 -3.68 -20.61 46.89
N PHE A 273 -4.83 -21.00 47.45
CA PHE A 273 -5.14 -22.39 47.75
C PHE A 273 -6.08 -23.00 46.69
N PRO A 274 -5.99 -24.31 46.43
CA PRO A 274 -7.00 -25.01 45.63
C PRO A 274 -8.38 -24.89 46.25
N THR A 275 -9.41 -25.03 45.41
CA THR A 275 -10.81 -24.89 45.83
C THR A 275 -11.27 -26.11 46.63
N SER A 276 -10.72 -27.28 46.33
CA SER A 276 -10.80 -28.48 47.18
C SER A 276 -9.66 -28.49 48.20
N ASP A 277 -9.88 -29.08 49.38
CA ASP A 277 -8.86 -29.18 50.44
C ASP A 277 -7.77 -30.21 50.08
N ARG A 278 -6.93 -29.85 49.09
CA ARG A 278 -5.84 -30.68 48.56
C ARG A 278 -4.58 -29.86 48.30
N GLY A 279 -3.45 -30.54 48.17
CA GLY A 279 -2.23 -29.93 47.64
C GLY A 279 -2.34 -29.65 46.14
N TRP A 280 -1.56 -28.68 45.64
CA TRP A 280 -1.48 -28.39 44.20
C TRP A 280 -0.98 -29.58 43.38
N LEU A 281 -0.01 -30.34 43.90
CA LEU A 281 0.48 -31.53 43.20
C LEU A 281 -0.54 -32.68 43.28
N VAL A 282 -1.01 -33.15 42.12
CA VAL A 282 -1.91 -34.31 42.04
C VAL A 282 -1.10 -35.59 42.22
N ARG A 283 -1.59 -36.50 43.07
CA ARG A 283 -1.03 -37.86 43.22
C ARG A 283 -1.40 -38.72 42.01
N PHE A 284 -0.67 -38.55 40.91
CA PHE A 284 -0.96 -39.23 39.64
C PHE A 284 -0.58 -40.72 39.62
N TRP A 285 0.22 -41.17 40.59
CA TRP A 285 0.62 -42.57 40.75
C TRP A 285 -0.44 -43.45 41.43
N ASP A 286 -1.45 -42.86 42.08
CA ASP A 286 -2.53 -43.58 42.79
C ASP A 286 -3.71 -43.89 41.83
N ILE A 287 -3.45 -44.59 40.72
CA ILE A 287 -4.46 -44.96 39.72
C ILE A 287 -4.19 -46.34 39.10
N SER A 288 -5.23 -47.05 38.66
CA SER A 288 -5.08 -48.36 38.02
C SER A 288 -4.39 -48.24 36.66
N ALA A 289 -3.54 -49.22 36.31
CA ALA A 289 -2.85 -49.23 35.01
C ALA A 289 -3.83 -49.24 33.82
N SER A 290 -5.00 -49.86 33.98
CA SER A 290 -6.06 -49.85 32.96
C SER A 290 -6.56 -48.43 32.66
N ASP A 291 -6.74 -47.61 33.70
CA ASP A 291 -7.20 -46.23 33.54
C ASP A 291 -6.13 -45.33 32.92
N ILE A 292 -4.83 -45.63 33.16
CA ILE A 292 -3.72 -44.92 32.50
C ILE A 292 -3.78 -45.09 30.97
N PHE A 293 -4.06 -46.30 30.48
CA PHE A 293 -4.19 -46.54 29.03
C PHE A 293 -5.52 -46.02 28.48
N LEU A 294 -6.59 -46.04 29.28
CA LEU A 294 -7.88 -45.46 28.91
C LEU A 294 -7.83 -43.93 28.70
N ALA A 295 -6.84 -43.25 29.30
CA ALA A 295 -6.63 -41.83 29.09
C ALA A 295 -6.13 -41.48 27.66
N ILE A 296 -5.57 -42.44 26.91
CA ILE A 296 -4.95 -42.19 25.59
C ILE A 296 -5.94 -41.62 24.55
N PRO A 297 -7.14 -42.19 24.33
CA PRO A 297 -8.11 -41.62 23.40
C PRO A 297 -8.52 -40.18 23.74
N PHE A 298 -8.69 -39.87 25.02
CA PHE A 298 -8.98 -38.51 25.48
C PHE A 298 -7.81 -37.57 25.24
N ALA A 299 -6.57 -38.04 25.44
CA ALA A 299 -5.36 -37.28 25.14
C ALA A 299 -5.19 -37.01 23.64
N ILE A 300 -5.56 -37.95 22.76
CA ILE A 300 -5.56 -37.74 21.30
C ILE A 300 -6.54 -36.63 20.94
N LEU A 301 -7.76 -36.69 21.47
CA LEU A 301 -8.79 -35.67 21.22
C LEU A 301 -8.36 -34.29 21.73
N LEU A 302 -7.79 -34.23 22.94
CA LEU A 302 -7.24 -33.00 23.49
C LEU A 302 -6.08 -32.45 22.64
N THR A 303 -5.18 -33.33 22.20
CA THR A 303 -4.05 -32.95 21.35
C THR A 303 -4.50 -32.39 20.00
N VAL A 304 -5.50 -33.01 19.38
CA VAL A 304 -6.11 -32.53 18.15
C VAL A 304 -6.76 -31.15 18.34
N LEU A 305 -7.50 -30.99 19.43
CA LEU A 305 -8.13 -29.72 19.78
C LEU A 305 -7.08 -28.61 19.97
N PHE A 306 -6.03 -28.87 20.74
CA PHE A 306 -5.00 -27.90 21.05
C PHE A 306 -4.14 -27.56 19.83
N TYR A 307 -3.82 -28.57 19.01
CA TYR A 307 -3.17 -28.36 17.72
C TYR A 307 -3.99 -27.43 16.83
N PHE A 308 -5.31 -27.56 16.79
CA PHE A 308 -6.15 -26.70 15.97
C PHE A 308 -6.30 -25.30 16.58
N ASP A 309 -6.80 -25.20 17.81
CA ASP A 309 -7.10 -23.94 18.49
C ASP A 309 -5.87 -23.02 18.60
N HIS A 310 -4.73 -23.55 19.03
CA HIS A 310 -3.52 -22.76 19.18
C HIS A 310 -3.02 -22.24 17.83
N ASN A 311 -2.97 -23.10 16.81
CA ASN A 311 -2.47 -22.69 15.51
C ASN A 311 -3.43 -21.76 14.78
N VAL A 312 -4.75 -21.95 14.92
CA VAL A 312 -5.75 -21.04 14.37
C VAL A 312 -5.69 -19.69 15.09
N SER A 313 -5.59 -19.67 16.42
CA SER A 313 -5.38 -18.43 17.19
C SER A 313 -4.10 -17.71 16.73
N SER A 314 -3.00 -18.43 16.54
CA SER A 314 -1.75 -17.88 16.03
C SER A 314 -1.87 -17.37 14.59
N LEU A 315 -2.61 -18.05 13.71
CA LEU A 315 -2.82 -17.61 12.33
C LEU A 315 -3.72 -16.36 12.26
N ILE A 316 -4.77 -16.29 13.08
CA ILE A 316 -5.68 -15.15 13.15
C ILE A 316 -4.98 -13.91 13.74
N ALA A 317 -4.15 -14.08 14.77
CA ALA A 317 -3.29 -13.02 15.29
C ALA A 317 -2.31 -12.49 14.23
N GLN A 318 -2.04 -13.29 13.20
CA GLN A 318 -1.14 -12.98 12.10
C GLN A 318 -1.89 -12.82 10.77
N GLY A 319 -3.17 -12.46 10.87
CA GLY A 319 -4.05 -12.24 9.73
C GLY A 319 -3.44 -11.23 8.75
N THR A 320 -3.77 -11.38 7.46
CA THR A 320 -3.27 -10.48 6.40
C THR A 320 -3.67 -9.01 6.58
N GLU A 321 -4.62 -8.73 7.47
CA GLU A 321 -5.07 -7.40 7.85
C GLU A 321 -4.09 -6.67 8.79
N PHE A 322 -3.19 -7.41 9.43
CA PHE A 322 -2.19 -6.87 10.35
C PHE A 322 -0.80 -6.84 9.67
N PRO A 323 -0.19 -5.65 9.48
CA PRO A 323 1.14 -5.52 8.88
C PRO A 323 2.24 -5.88 9.88
N LEU A 324 2.45 -7.18 10.10
CA LEU A 324 3.52 -7.73 10.95
C LEU A 324 4.88 -7.69 10.24
N ARG A 325 5.96 -7.50 11.00
CA ARG A 325 7.34 -7.37 10.51
C ARG A 325 8.25 -8.53 10.96
N LYS A 326 7.98 -9.17 12.10
CA LYS A 326 8.85 -10.24 12.65
C LYS A 326 8.34 -11.63 12.26
N PRO A 327 9.25 -12.61 12.07
CA PRO A 327 8.85 -13.98 11.72
C PRO A 327 8.18 -14.70 12.90
N ALA A 328 7.23 -15.58 12.58
CA ALA A 328 6.50 -16.42 13.54
C ALA A 328 7.19 -17.78 13.78
N GLY A 329 6.91 -18.42 14.92
CA GLY A 329 7.49 -19.71 15.31
C GLY A 329 6.45 -20.75 15.76
N PHE A 330 5.84 -21.47 14.82
CA PHE A 330 4.73 -22.40 15.08
C PHE A 330 5.15 -23.72 15.74
N HIS A 331 6.31 -24.29 15.36
CA HIS A 331 6.76 -25.58 15.89
C HIS A 331 7.23 -25.46 17.34
N TRP A 332 7.91 -24.36 17.64
CA TRP A 332 8.35 -24.06 18.99
C TRP A 332 7.17 -23.80 19.93
N ASP A 333 6.17 -23.05 19.47
CA ASP A 333 4.98 -22.78 20.27
C ASP A 333 4.16 -24.04 20.55
N LEU A 334 4.06 -24.99 19.59
CA LEU A 334 3.41 -26.28 19.82
C LEU A 334 4.14 -27.14 20.85
N PHE A 335 5.48 -27.11 20.84
CA PHE A 335 6.30 -27.78 21.85
C PHE A 335 6.07 -27.18 23.24
N LEU A 336 6.03 -25.84 23.32
CA LEU A 336 5.78 -25.10 24.55
C LEU A 336 4.37 -25.36 25.10
N LEU A 337 3.36 -25.41 24.22
CA LEU A 337 1.98 -25.74 24.57
C LEU A 337 1.89 -27.14 25.21
N GLY A 338 2.59 -28.12 24.64
CA GLY A 338 2.69 -29.46 25.22
C GLY A 338 3.24 -29.41 26.65
N LEU A 339 4.35 -28.69 26.86
CA LEU A 339 4.98 -28.51 28.17
C LEU A 339 4.01 -27.88 29.19
N THR A 340 3.32 -26.79 28.81
CA THR A 340 2.33 -26.14 29.69
C THR A 340 1.15 -27.04 30.00
N THR A 341 0.71 -27.88 29.05
CA THR A 341 -0.39 -28.84 29.24
C THR A 341 -0.01 -29.94 30.24
N GLY A 342 1.21 -30.47 30.13
CA GLY A 342 1.74 -31.46 31.07
C GLY A 342 1.88 -30.89 32.49
N ILE A 343 2.44 -29.69 32.63
CA ILE A 343 2.57 -29.01 33.93
C ILE A 343 1.19 -28.72 34.54
N ALA A 344 0.23 -28.24 33.74
CA ALA A 344 -1.13 -28.01 34.20
C ALA A 344 -1.78 -29.30 34.71
N GLY A 345 -1.56 -30.44 34.03
CA GLY A 345 -2.02 -31.75 34.48
C GLY A 345 -1.40 -32.17 35.82
N LEU A 346 -0.11 -31.91 36.04
CA LEU A 346 0.57 -32.21 37.31
C LEU A 346 0.07 -31.35 38.48
N LEU A 347 -0.24 -30.09 38.21
CA LEU A 347 -0.82 -29.15 39.18
C LEU A 347 -2.34 -29.35 39.37
N GLY A 348 -2.96 -30.23 38.58
CA GLY A 348 -4.40 -30.44 38.58
C GLY A 348 -5.16 -29.14 38.34
N ILE A 349 -4.71 -28.35 37.38
CA ILE A 349 -5.39 -27.16 36.89
C ILE A 349 -5.86 -27.39 35.44
N PRO A 350 -6.90 -26.67 34.99
CA PRO A 350 -7.35 -26.75 33.60
C PRO A 350 -6.22 -26.44 32.62
N PHE A 351 -6.26 -27.09 31.46
CA PHE A 351 -5.22 -26.93 30.45
C PHE A 351 -5.35 -25.58 29.73
N PRO A 352 -4.33 -24.70 29.78
CA PRO A 352 -4.36 -23.41 29.09
C PRO A 352 -4.06 -23.59 27.58
N ASN A 353 -4.78 -22.87 26.72
CA ASN A 353 -4.67 -22.95 25.27
C ASN A 353 -4.89 -21.58 24.59
N GLY A 354 -4.52 -21.45 23.31
CA GLY A 354 -4.67 -20.23 22.53
C GLY A 354 -6.13 -19.76 22.44
N LEU A 355 -6.38 -18.51 22.84
CA LEU A 355 -7.70 -17.91 22.83
C LEU A 355 -8.02 -17.30 21.46
N ILE A 356 -9.13 -17.69 20.85
CA ILE A 356 -9.43 -17.33 19.46
C ILE A 356 -10.01 -15.92 19.32
N PRO A 357 -11.06 -15.51 20.05
CA PRO A 357 -11.57 -14.13 19.97
C PRO A 357 -10.56 -13.11 20.50
N GLN A 358 -9.82 -13.45 21.55
CA GLN A 358 -8.92 -12.54 22.26
C GLN A 358 -7.65 -12.21 21.46
N ALA A 359 -7.12 -13.15 20.68
CA ALA A 359 -5.89 -12.97 19.91
C ALA A 359 -5.95 -11.84 18.84
N PRO A 360 -7.00 -11.74 17.98
CA PRO A 360 -7.13 -10.63 17.05
C PRO A 360 -7.40 -9.31 17.78
N PHE A 361 -8.17 -9.30 18.86
CA PHE A 361 -8.41 -8.07 19.62
C PHE A 361 -7.13 -7.53 20.28
N HIS A 362 -6.28 -8.41 20.80
CA HIS A 362 -4.97 -8.03 21.31
C HIS A 362 -4.12 -7.40 20.21
N THR A 363 -4.04 -8.04 19.03
CA THR A 363 -3.27 -7.53 17.90
C THR A 363 -3.83 -6.19 17.39
N ALA A 364 -5.15 -6.04 17.34
CA ALA A 364 -5.83 -4.81 16.96
C ALA A 364 -5.57 -3.66 17.96
N SER A 365 -5.57 -3.94 19.27
CA SER A 365 -5.25 -2.92 20.29
C SER A 365 -3.81 -2.40 20.20
N LEU A 366 -2.90 -3.21 19.66
CA LEU A 366 -1.49 -2.85 19.41
C LEU A 366 -1.27 -2.20 18.03
N CYS A 367 -2.32 -2.03 17.22
CA CYS A 367 -2.23 -1.40 15.91
C CYS A 367 -2.12 0.12 16.04
N VAL A 368 -1.12 0.69 15.36
CA VAL A 368 -1.00 2.13 15.17
C VAL A 368 -1.68 2.49 13.84
N THR A 369 -2.77 3.24 13.93
CA THR A 369 -3.54 3.69 12.76
C THR A 369 -3.13 5.08 12.32
N ARG A 370 -3.01 5.27 11.01
CA ARG A 370 -2.77 6.57 10.35
C ARG A 370 -3.93 6.87 9.42
N GLN A 371 -4.40 8.11 9.44
CA GLN A 371 -5.36 8.57 8.45
C GLN A 371 -4.65 8.88 7.14
N VAL A 372 -5.07 8.23 6.08
CA VAL A 372 -4.66 8.54 4.71
C VAL A 372 -5.89 9.12 4.00
N ALA A 373 -5.68 10.20 3.25
CA ALA A 373 -6.73 10.77 2.43
C ALA A 373 -7.09 9.74 1.35
N ASP A 374 -8.36 9.36 1.27
CA ASP A 374 -8.83 8.40 0.26
C ASP A 374 -8.55 8.97 -1.15
N GLU A 375 -7.82 8.21 -1.97
CA GLU A 375 -7.39 8.64 -3.30
C GLU A 375 -8.50 8.46 -4.36
N ASP A 376 -9.63 7.84 -4.01
CA ASP A 376 -10.71 7.51 -4.94
C ASP A 376 -11.65 8.68 -5.27
N GLU A 377 -12.03 8.79 -6.56
CA GLU A 377 -12.81 9.90 -7.13
C GLU A 377 -14.18 10.14 -6.48
N ASN A 378 -14.80 9.09 -5.92
CA ASN A 378 -16.18 9.15 -5.39
C ASN A 378 -16.25 9.45 -3.87
N HIS A 379 -15.13 9.44 -3.15
CA HIS A 379 -15.08 9.64 -1.69
C HIS A 379 -14.09 10.73 -1.24
N LYS A 380 -13.79 11.68 -2.13
CA LYS A 380 -12.91 12.82 -1.83
C LYS A 380 -13.39 13.60 -0.61
N GLY A 381 -12.62 13.50 0.48
CA GLY A 381 -12.88 14.17 1.76
C GLY A 381 -12.99 13.22 2.95
N LYS A 382 -13.18 11.91 2.74
CA LYS A 382 -13.14 10.93 3.83
C LYS A 382 -11.70 10.45 4.05
N SER A 383 -11.16 10.71 5.23
CA SER A 383 -9.91 10.08 5.67
C SER A 383 -10.19 8.61 5.98
N VAL A 384 -9.54 7.69 5.26
CA VAL A 384 -9.62 6.26 5.57
C VAL A 384 -8.54 5.94 6.62
N ARG A 385 -8.93 5.26 7.69
CA ARG A 385 -7.99 4.77 8.70
C ARG A 385 -7.27 3.55 8.13
N ILE A 386 -5.97 3.67 7.87
CA ILE A 386 -5.14 2.55 7.46
C ILE A 386 -4.24 2.17 8.64
N VAL A 387 -4.07 0.87 8.88
CA VAL A 387 -3.12 0.36 9.88
C VAL A 387 -1.71 0.52 9.33
N ASP A 388 -0.86 1.27 10.03
CA ASP A 388 0.51 1.55 9.60
C ASP A 388 1.46 0.42 10.02
N HIS A 389 1.47 0.09 11.31
CA HIS A 389 2.24 -1.02 11.86
C HIS A 389 1.63 -1.52 13.18
N VAL A 390 2.04 -2.73 13.58
CA VAL A 390 1.69 -3.34 14.87
C VAL A 390 2.90 -3.29 15.79
N VAL A 391 2.70 -2.91 17.06
CA VAL A 391 3.75 -2.97 18.08
C VAL A 391 3.90 -4.42 18.56
N GLU A 392 4.89 -5.13 18.02
CA GLU A 392 5.16 -6.53 18.35
C GLU A 392 6.01 -6.64 19.62
N GLN A 393 5.40 -7.01 20.75
CA GLN A 393 6.03 -7.01 22.08
C GLN A 393 5.64 -8.22 22.97
N ARG A 394 6.32 -8.36 24.11
CA ARG A 394 6.09 -9.43 25.13
C ARG A 394 5.47 -8.96 26.44
N VAL A 395 5.54 -7.67 26.73
CA VAL A 395 5.18 -7.07 28.02
C VAL A 395 3.68 -7.12 28.30
N SER A 396 2.80 -6.92 27.32
CA SER A 396 1.35 -6.90 27.57
C SER A 396 0.84 -8.25 28.08
N ASN A 397 1.32 -9.35 27.48
CA ASN A 397 0.93 -10.71 27.86
C ASN A 397 1.50 -11.04 29.25
N LEU A 398 2.76 -10.68 29.52
CA LEU A 398 3.36 -10.84 30.85
C LEU A 398 2.61 -10.01 31.90
N ALA A 399 2.37 -8.73 31.63
CA ALA A 399 1.72 -7.81 32.54
C ALA A 399 0.28 -8.24 32.82
N GLN A 400 -0.47 -8.70 31.80
CA GLN A 400 -1.78 -9.30 32.00
C GLN A 400 -1.70 -10.53 32.91
N GLY A 401 -0.75 -11.44 32.69
CA GLY A 401 -0.54 -12.60 33.56
C GLY A 401 -0.20 -12.22 35.00
N LEU A 402 0.67 -11.24 35.20
CA LEU A 402 1.03 -10.73 36.53
C LEU A 402 -0.15 -10.01 37.22
N LEU A 403 -0.98 -9.28 36.47
CA LEU A 403 -2.21 -8.69 37.01
C LEU A 403 -3.23 -9.76 37.40
N THR A 404 -3.35 -10.84 36.63
CA THR A 404 -4.20 -12.00 36.98
C THR A 404 -3.68 -12.71 38.23
N LEU A 405 -2.36 -12.83 38.38
CA LEU A 405 -1.75 -13.34 39.62
C LEU A 405 -2.03 -12.41 40.81
N GLY A 406 -1.94 -11.09 40.59
CA GLY A 406 -2.33 -10.08 41.58
C GLY A 406 -3.80 -10.20 42.00
N ALA A 407 -4.70 -10.54 41.07
CA ALA A 407 -6.12 -10.76 41.34
C ALA A 407 -6.38 -11.97 42.28
N MET A 408 -5.43 -12.90 42.40
CA MET A 408 -5.49 -14.01 43.37
C MET A 408 -5.10 -13.60 44.80
N SER A 409 -4.53 -12.40 45.00
CA SER A 409 -4.22 -11.89 46.33
C SER A 409 -5.49 -11.52 47.09
N GLY A 410 -5.49 -11.69 48.41
CA GLY A 410 -6.65 -11.47 49.28
C GLY A 410 -7.47 -10.19 49.00
N PRO A 411 -6.86 -8.99 48.95
CA PRO A 411 -7.63 -7.75 48.76
C PRO A 411 -8.26 -7.64 47.37
N LEU A 412 -7.55 -8.04 46.31
CA LEU A 412 -8.08 -7.99 44.94
C LEU A 412 -9.09 -9.11 44.66
N LEU A 413 -8.96 -10.26 45.32
CA LEU A 413 -9.92 -11.36 45.23
C LEU A 413 -11.28 -10.93 45.83
N PHE A 414 -11.28 -10.12 46.89
CA PHE A 414 -12.48 -9.50 47.42
C PHE A 414 -13.10 -8.52 46.41
N VAL A 415 -12.30 -7.74 45.69
CA VAL A 415 -12.81 -6.85 44.63
C VAL A 415 -13.43 -7.65 43.49
N LEU A 416 -12.84 -8.79 43.13
CA LEU A 416 -13.37 -9.68 42.09
C LEU A 416 -14.72 -10.28 42.49
N HIS A 417 -14.91 -10.59 43.78
CA HIS A 417 -16.20 -11.01 44.33
C HIS A 417 -17.29 -9.95 44.15
N LEU A 418 -16.96 -8.66 44.12
CA LEU A 418 -17.98 -7.61 43.96
C LEU A 418 -18.59 -7.58 42.56
N ILE A 419 -17.94 -8.20 41.56
CA ILE A 419 -18.41 -8.24 40.17
C ILE A 419 -19.67 -9.12 40.09
N PRO A 420 -20.83 -8.54 39.74
CA PRO A 420 -22.05 -9.31 39.56
C PRO A 420 -21.93 -10.21 38.33
N GLN A 421 -22.47 -11.43 38.43
CA GLN A 421 -22.51 -12.35 37.29
C GLN A 421 -23.29 -11.76 36.09
N ALA A 422 -24.26 -10.87 36.34
CA ALA A 422 -24.98 -10.11 35.31
C ALA A 422 -24.07 -9.25 34.42
N VAL A 423 -23.03 -8.62 35.00
CA VAL A 423 -22.05 -7.81 34.24
C VAL A 423 -21.23 -8.70 33.32
N MET A 424 -20.87 -9.91 33.79
CA MET A 424 -20.17 -10.90 32.95
C MET A 424 -21.04 -11.36 31.78
N ALA A 425 -22.34 -11.59 31.99
CA ALA A 425 -23.27 -11.92 30.90
C ALA A 425 -23.31 -10.81 29.82
N GLY A 426 -23.32 -9.54 30.25
CA GLY A 426 -23.20 -8.39 29.34
C GLY A 426 -21.91 -8.41 28.53
N LEU A 427 -20.79 -8.79 29.15
CA LEU A 427 -19.51 -8.96 28.48
C LEU A 427 -19.54 -10.10 27.43
N PHE A 428 -20.17 -11.24 27.74
CA PHE A 428 -20.33 -12.33 26.78
C PHE A 428 -21.10 -11.89 25.53
N PHE A 429 -22.15 -11.08 25.70
CA PHE A 429 -22.90 -10.57 24.57
C PHE A 429 -22.07 -9.64 23.70
N ILE A 430 -21.33 -8.69 24.28
CA ILE A 430 -20.51 -7.79 23.45
C ILE A 430 -19.38 -8.54 22.74
N MET A 431 -18.67 -9.44 23.42
CA MET A 431 -17.61 -10.24 22.80
C MET A 431 -18.17 -11.18 21.72
N GLY A 432 -19.34 -11.78 21.96
CA GLY A 432 -20.03 -12.62 20.98
C GLY A 432 -20.48 -11.85 19.74
N ILE A 433 -21.08 -10.67 19.91
CA ILE A 433 -21.52 -9.82 18.81
C ILE A 433 -20.33 -9.25 18.03
N GLN A 434 -19.27 -8.78 18.70
CA GLN A 434 -18.06 -8.30 18.04
C GLN A 434 -17.38 -9.42 17.24
N ALA A 435 -17.25 -10.62 17.82
CA ALA A 435 -16.72 -11.78 17.11
C ALA A 435 -17.59 -12.17 15.90
N LEU A 436 -18.92 -12.05 16.01
CA LEU A 436 -19.85 -12.29 14.90
C LEU A 436 -19.69 -11.26 13.78
N LEU A 437 -19.56 -9.96 14.11
CA LEU A 437 -19.40 -8.87 13.15
C LEU A 437 -18.04 -8.91 12.43
N ALA A 438 -16.99 -9.32 13.14
CA ALA A 438 -15.65 -9.47 12.58
C ALA A 438 -15.51 -10.71 11.67
N ASN A 439 -16.43 -11.67 11.76
CA ASN A 439 -16.32 -12.94 11.05
C ASN A 439 -16.59 -12.82 9.54
N GLY A 440 -15.79 -13.52 8.72
CA GLY A 440 -15.95 -13.57 7.27
C GLY A 440 -17.30 -14.12 6.79
N VAL A 441 -17.90 -15.10 7.49
CA VAL A 441 -19.25 -15.63 7.17
C VAL A 441 -20.29 -14.53 7.25
N THR A 442 -20.28 -13.75 8.34
CA THR A 442 -21.22 -12.65 8.55
C THR A 442 -21.01 -11.52 7.55
N GLN A 443 -19.76 -11.20 7.20
CA GLN A 443 -19.46 -10.20 6.18
C GLN A 443 -19.98 -10.64 4.80
N LYS A 444 -19.83 -11.91 4.43
CA LYS A 444 -20.39 -12.49 3.20
C LYS A 444 -21.93 -12.45 3.22
N LEU A 445 -22.55 -12.80 4.36
CA LEU A 445 -24.00 -12.75 4.52
C LEU A 445 -24.54 -11.31 4.45
N LYS A 446 -23.87 -10.35 5.11
CA LYS A 446 -24.19 -8.93 5.03
C LYS A 446 -24.10 -8.43 3.59
N PHE A 447 -23.05 -8.80 2.86
CA PHE A 447 -22.92 -8.46 1.43
C PHE A 447 -24.05 -9.04 0.57
N LEU A 448 -24.52 -10.26 0.87
CA LEU A 448 -25.64 -10.88 0.16
C LEU A 448 -26.99 -10.22 0.44
N LEU A 449 -27.19 -9.73 1.68
CA LEU A 449 -28.41 -9.04 2.12
C LEU A 449 -28.40 -7.54 1.80
N GLN A 450 -27.23 -6.93 1.62
CA GLN A 450 -27.07 -5.51 1.36
C GLN A 450 -27.47 -5.16 -0.08
N ASP A 451 -28.21 -4.06 -0.23
CA ASP A 451 -28.65 -3.60 -1.54
C ASP A 451 -27.44 -3.20 -2.42
N LYS A 452 -27.59 -3.40 -3.74
CA LYS A 452 -26.55 -3.13 -4.74
C LYS A 452 -26.11 -1.67 -4.70
N GLU A 453 -27.03 -0.76 -4.41
CA GLU A 453 -26.75 0.69 -4.36
C GLU A 453 -25.91 1.09 -3.14
N LEU A 454 -26.02 0.35 -2.03
CA LEU A 454 -25.27 0.60 -0.79
C LEU A 454 -23.92 -0.13 -0.76
N THR A 455 -23.64 -0.96 -1.77
CA THR A 455 -22.42 -1.77 -1.83
C THR A 455 -21.28 -0.94 -2.44
N SER A 456 -20.21 -0.70 -1.67
CA SER A 456 -19.05 0.02 -2.18
C SER A 456 -18.45 -0.65 -3.43
N PRO A 457 -18.12 0.09 -4.50
CA PRO A 457 -17.59 -0.45 -5.75
C PRO A 457 -16.21 -1.11 -5.61
N LEU A 458 -15.52 -0.89 -4.48
CA LEU A 458 -14.22 -1.49 -4.16
C LEU A 458 -14.31 -2.88 -3.53
N ASN A 459 -15.52 -3.35 -3.17
CA ASN A 459 -15.68 -4.63 -2.48
C ASN A 459 -15.17 -5.79 -3.35
N PRO A 460 -14.23 -6.63 -2.85
CA PRO A 460 -13.65 -7.74 -3.61
C PRO A 460 -14.70 -8.72 -4.14
N PHE A 461 -15.82 -8.88 -3.43
CA PHE A 461 -16.92 -9.78 -3.78
C PHE A 461 -17.69 -9.34 -5.04
N LEU A 462 -17.59 -8.08 -5.47
CA LEU A 462 -18.17 -7.60 -6.74
C LEU A 462 -17.43 -8.13 -7.99
N ARG A 463 -16.20 -8.64 -7.82
CA ARG A 463 -15.40 -9.22 -8.92
C ARG A 463 -15.89 -10.61 -9.34
N ILE A 464 -16.81 -11.21 -8.60
CA ILE A 464 -17.39 -12.53 -8.88
C ILE A 464 -18.61 -12.34 -9.79
N GLU A 465 -18.55 -12.90 -11.01
CA GLU A 465 -19.62 -12.77 -12.01
C GLU A 465 -20.92 -13.47 -11.59
N ARG A 466 -20.83 -14.51 -10.75
CA ARG A 466 -21.95 -15.35 -10.32
C ARG A 466 -22.27 -15.16 -8.83
N ARG A 467 -23.31 -14.39 -8.50
CA ARG A 467 -23.77 -14.20 -7.10
C ARG A 467 -24.23 -15.50 -6.43
N MET A 468 -24.75 -16.46 -7.20
CA MET A 468 -25.15 -17.78 -6.69
C MET A 468 -23.96 -18.56 -6.12
N THR A 469 -22.75 -18.36 -6.65
CA THR A 469 -21.53 -18.98 -6.13
C THR A 469 -21.29 -18.58 -4.67
N ILE A 470 -21.53 -17.31 -4.32
CA ILE A 470 -21.39 -16.81 -2.95
C ILE A 470 -22.43 -17.45 -2.02
N TRP A 471 -23.69 -17.55 -2.46
CA TRP A 471 -24.75 -18.23 -1.71
C TRP A 471 -24.44 -19.70 -1.41
N VAL A 472 -23.97 -20.44 -2.42
CA VAL A 472 -23.60 -21.85 -2.24
C VAL A 472 -22.41 -21.99 -1.29
N PHE A 473 -21.40 -21.11 -1.41
CA PHE A 473 -20.24 -21.12 -0.53
C PHE A 473 -20.61 -20.85 0.94
N VAL A 474 -21.38 -19.78 1.20
CA VAL A 474 -21.89 -19.46 2.55
C VAL A 474 -22.81 -20.56 3.07
N GLY A 475 -23.62 -21.18 2.20
CA GLY A 475 -24.46 -22.32 2.56
C GLY A 475 -23.65 -23.52 3.08
N ILE A 476 -22.50 -23.80 2.47
CA ILE A 476 -21.58 -24.86 2.92
C ILE A 476 -20.94 -24.47 4.27
N GLU A 477 -20.54 -23.21 4.45
CA GLU A 477 -20.01 -22.70 5.74
C GLU A 477 -21.04 -22.86 6.86
N LEU A 478 -22.29 -22.45 6.62
CA LEU A 478 -23.40 -22.57 7.58
C LEU A 478 -23.77 -24.02 7.89
N LEU A 479 -23.68 -24.93 6.90
CA LEU A 479 -23.88 -26.36 7.13
C LEU A 479 -22.78 -26.95 8.00
N GLY A 480 -21.51 -26.58 7.76
CA GLY A 480 -20.38 -26.98 8.60
C GLY A 480 -20.51 -26.47 10.04
N PHE A 481 -20.93 -25.22 10.21
CA PHE A 481 -21.29 -24.65 11.51
C PHE A 481 -22.45 -25.41 12.17
N GLY A 482 -23.55 -25.63 11.45
CA GLY A 482 -24.73 -26.32 11.97
C GLY A 482 -24.41 -27.75 12.43
N ALA A 483 -23.61 -28.48 11.67
CA ALA A 483 -23.16 -29.82 12.02
C ALA A 483 -22.29 -29.82 13.30
N THR A 484 -21.29 -28.94 13.37
CA THR A 484 -20.43 -28.82 14.56
C THR A 484 -21.21 -28.39 15.80
N PHE A 485 -22.11 -27.42 15.67
CA PHE A 485 -22.97 -26.97 16.76
C PHE A 485 -23.92 -28.07 17.25
N ALA A 486 -24.58 -28.80 16.35
CA ALA A 486 -25.50 -29.87 16.72
C ALA A 486 -24.82 -30.98 17.54
N ILE A 487 -23.59 -31.37 17.16
CA ILE A 487 -22.83 -32.41 17.87
C ILE A 487 -22.46 -31.97 19.28
N THR A 488 -22.15 -30.68 19.47
CA THR A 488 -21.78 -30.16 20.80
C THR A 488 -22.92 -30.18 21.81
N GLN A 489 -24.18 -30.32 21.36
CA GLN A 489 -25.34 -30.51 22.23
C GLN A 489 -25.56 -31.98 22.63
N THR A 490 -24.76 -32.90 22.12
CA THR A 490 -24.87 -34.34 22.40
C THR A 490 -23.75 -34.83 23.32
N ILE A 491 -23.87 -36.04 23.88
CA ILE A 491 -22.81 -36.69 24.67
C ILE A 491 -21.53 -36.90 23.82
N ALA A 492 -21.66 -36.95 22.50
CA ALA A 492 -20.53 -37.01 21.56
C ALA A 492 -19.78 -35.67 21.43
N ALA A 493 -20.09 -34.66 22.26
CA ALA A 493 -19.41 -33.37 22.27
C ALA A 493 -17.89 -33.49 22.36
N VAL A 494 -17.33 -34.49 23.05
CA VAL A 494 -15.87 -34.74 23.14
C VAL A 494 -15.21 -34.93 21.76
N GLY A 495 -15.97 -35.36 20.75
CA GLY A 495 -15.50 -35.54 19.38
C GLY A 495 -15.60 -34.31 18.46
N PHE A 496 -16.13 -33.17 18.93
CA PHE A 496 -16.30 -31.98 18.10
C PHE A 496 -15.02 -31.52 17.35
N PRO A 497 -13.78 -31.64 17.89
CA PRO A 497 -12.57 -31.20 17.20
C PRO A 497 -12.29 -31.97 15.90
N VAL A 498 -12.73 -33.23 15.84
CA VAL A 498 -12.57 -34.09 14.66
C VAL A 498 -13.41 -33.57 13.49
N PHE A 499 -14.61 -33.05 13.78
CA PHE A 499 -15.48 -32.48 12.76
C PHE A 499 -14.91 -31.18 12.18
N ILE A 500 -14.25 -30.38 13.02
CA ILE A 500 -13.56 -29.17 12.56
C ILE A 500 -12.38 -29.54 11.66
N LEU A 501 -11.58 -30.55 12.03
CA LEU A 501 -10.53 -31.07 11.16
C LEU A 501 -11.07 -31.60 9.83
N LEU A 502 -12.26 -32.21 9.84
CA LEU A 502 -12.91 -32.75 8.63
C LEU A 502 -13.34 -31.64 7.64
N LEU A 503 -13.48 -30.39 8.09
CA LEU A 503 -13.70 -29.24 7.19
C LEU A 503 -12.49 -28.95 6.28
N ILE A 504 -11.27 -29.29 6.73
CA ILE A 504 -10.03 -29.07 5.96
C ILE A 504 -9.99 -29.91 4.66
N PRO A 505 -10.18 -31.25 4.68
CA PRO A 505 -10.22 -32.05 3.46
C PRO A 505 -11.46 -31.76 2.62
N ILE A 506 -12.61 -31.42 3.21
CA ILE A 506 -13.77 -30.93 2.45
C ILE A 506 -13.36 -29.71 1.60
N ARG A 507 -12.64 -28.76 2.20
CA ARG A 507 -12.12 -27.62 1.47
C ARG A 507 -11.07 -27.98 0.45
N SER A 508 -10.13 -28.87 0.76
CA SER A 508 -9.03 -29.20 -0.15
C SER A 508 -9.43 -30.07 -1.34
N PHE A 509 -10.43 -30.95 -1.20
CA PHE A 509 -10.79 -31.94 -2.21
C PHE A 509 -12.18 -31.75 -2.81
N LEU A 510 -13.15 -31.23 -2.06
CA LEU A 510 -14.53 -31.07 -2.49
C LEU A 510 -14.78 -29.69 -3.13
N LEU A 511 -14.35 -28.60 -2.48
CA LEU A 511 -14.59 -27.24 -2.99
C LEU A 511 -13.95 -26.97 -4.37
N PRO A 512 -12.72 -27.40 -4.70
CA PRO A 512 -12.14 -27.19 -6.04
C PRO A 512 -12.90 -27.91 -7.17
N LYS A 513 -13.79 -28.87 -6.85
CA LYS A 513 -14.63 -29.55 -7.83
C LYS A 513 -15.87 -28.73 -8.20
N TRP A 514 -16.34 -27.85 -7.32
CA TRP A 514 -17.55 -27.06 -7.51
C TRP A 514 -17.28 -25.58 -7.85
N PHE A 515 -16.09 -25.08 -7.51
CA PHE A 515 -15.72 -23.66 -7.66
C PHE A 515 -14.51 -23.48 -8.58
N THR A 516 -14.47 -22.41 -9.36
CA THR A 516 -13.27 -22.09 -10.15
C THR A 516 -12.15 -21.54 -9.26
N GLN A 517 -10.89 -21.76 -9.64
CA GLN A 517 -9.72 -21.29 -8.87
C GLN A 517 -9.72 -19.77 -8.64
N LYS A 518 -10.27 -18.98 -9.58
CA LYS A 518 -10.40 -17.53 -9.43
C LYS A 518 -11.45 -17.15 -8.38
N GLU A 519 -12.61 -17.80 -8.39
CA GLU A 519 -13.66 -17.58 -7.38
C GLU A 519 -13.17 -17.98 -5.99
N LEU A 520 -12.51 -19.14 -5.88
CA LEU A 520 -11.97 -19.63 -4.61
C LEU A 520 -10.91 -18.69 -4.04
N SER A 521 -10.03 -18.12 -4.87
CA SER A 521 -8.99 -17.17 -4.41
C SER A 521 -9.55 -15.86 -3.84
N ILE A 522 -10.78 -15.49 -4.21
CA ILE A 522 -11.46 -14.29 -3.72
C ILE A 522 -12.29 -14.61 -2.47
N LEU A 523 -12.95 -15.78 -2.44
CA LEU A 523 -13.81 -16.22 -1.35
C LEU A 523 -13.02 -16.78 -0.15
N ASP A 524 -11.85 -17.34 -0.42
CA ASP A 524 -11.02 -18.06 0.54
C ASP A 524 -9.53 -17.72 0.31
N ALA A 525 -9.13 -16.56 0.84
CA ALA A 525 -7.73 -16.14 0.86
C ALA A 525 -6.92 -16.96 1.88
N SER A 526 -5.58 -16.92 1.77
CA SER A 526 -4.72 -17.49 2.81
C SER A 526 -4.97 -16.79 4.15
N THR A 527 -5.00 -17.56 5.23
CA THR A 527 -5.29 -17.05 6.58
C THR A 527 -4.26 -16.03 7.04
N ALA A 528 -2.98 -16.27 6.72
CA ALA A 528 -1.87 -15.39 7.05
C ALA A 528 -1.17 -14.82 5.80
N SER A 529 -0.33 -13.81 6.02
CA SER A 529 0.47 -13.17 4.96
C SER A 529 1.39 -14.16 4.25
N SER A 530 1.76 -13.88 2.99
CA SER A 530 2.72 -14.71 2.25
C SER A 530 4.05 -14.87 3.00
N PHE A 531 4.49 -13.82 3.71
CA PHE A 531 5.66 -13.82 4.59
C PHE A 531 5.53 -14.81 5.77
N THR A 532 4.35 -14.87 6.39
CA THR A 532 4.06 -15.81 7.47
C THR A 532 3.94 -17.25 6.95
N MET A 533 3.24 -17.45 5.83
CA MET A 533 3.06 -18.78 5.24
C MET A 533 4.37 -19.36 4.70
N GLU A 534 5.28 -18.52 4.21
CA GLU A 534 6.63 -18.93 3.82
C GLU A 534 7.45 -19.44 5.01
N SER A 535 7.19 -18.91 6.21
CA SER A 535 7.86 -19.39 7.42
C SER A 535 7.48 -20.85 7.74
N VAL A 536 6.23 -21.23 7.50
CA VAL A 536 5.71 -22.61 7.62
C VAL A 536 6.23 -23.50 6.49
N ALA A 537 6.17 -23.03 5.24
CA ALA A 537 6.47 -23.84 4.05
C ALA A 537 7.97 -24.21 3.87
N ARG A 538 8.90 -23.37 4.34
CA ARG A 538 10.36 -23.60 4.20
C ARG A 538 10.90 -24.82 4.98
N SER A 539 10.08 -25.52 5.77
CA SER A 539 10.47 -26.72 6.51
C SER A 539 10.63 -27.99 5.64
N TYR A 540 10.24 -27.97 4.36
CA TYR A 540 10.40 -29.11 3.43
C TYR A 540 11.79 -29.30 2.80
N GLY A 541 12.83 -28.63 3.34
CA GLY A 541 14.22 -28.94 2.96
C GLY A 541 14.66 -28.37 1.62
N ASP A 542 14.15 -27.20 1.22
CA ASP A 542 14.78 -26.41 0.18
C ASP A 542 16.01 -25.69 0.77
N ALA A 543 17.11 -26.43 0.86
CA ALA A 543 18.42 -25.87 1.12
C ALA A 543 19.01 -25.45 -0.23
N GLN A 544 18.73 -24.22 -0.66
CA GLN A 544 19.71 -23.52 -1.48
C GLN A 544 20.66 -22.76 -0.55
N PRO A 545 21.98 -22.90 -0.73
CA PRO A 545 22.96 -22.18 0.06
C PRO A 545 22.89 -20.68 -0.27
N GLU A 546 22.99 -19.86 0.78
CA GLU A 546 23.27 -18.43 0.66
C GLU A 546 24.53 -18.25 -0.21
N SER A 547 24.37 -17.55 -1.33
CA SER A 547 25.47 -16.85 -1.98
C SER A 547 25.14 -15.36 -1.97
N ASP A 548 25.91 -14.63 -1.18
CA ASP A 548 26.09 -13.18 -1.13
C ASP A 548 24.86 -12.30 -1.41
N ARG A 549 24.06 -12.09 -0.35
CA ARG A 549 23.40 -10.81 -0.15
C ARG A 549 23.91 -10.21 1.15
N SER A 550 24.79 -9.21 0.97
CA SER A 550 25.19 -8.23 1.98
C SER A 550 24.00 -7.73 2.82
N PRO A 551 24.20 -7.42 4.10
CA PRO A 551 23.11 -7.05 5.00
C PRO A 551 22.38 -5.81 4.47
N HIS A 552 21.07 -5.92 4.31
CA HIS A 552 20.24 -4.73 4.09
C HIS A 552 20.34 -3.85 5.34
N ASN A 553 21.03 -2.72 5.18
CA ASN A 553 20.88 -1.57 6.05
C ASN A 553 19.38 -1.28 6.23
N GLY A 554 18.96 -1.17 7.48
CA GLY A 554 17.66 -0.64 7.83
C GLY A 554 17.54 0.78 7.29
N GLU A 555 16.46 1.05 6.56
CA GLU A 555 15.98 2.41 6.42
C GLU A 555 15.37 2.80 7.76
N GLU A 556 16.16 3.55 8.52
CA GLU A 556 15.73 4.37 9.64
C GLU A 556 14.61 5.31 9.15
N VAL A 557 13.41 5.14 9.69
CA VAL A 557 12.41 6.21 9.71
C VAL A 557 12.91 7.23 10.72
N PRO A 558 13.08 8.52 10.37
CA PRO A 558 13.55 9.51 11.33
C PRO A 558 12.49 9.73 12.40
N VAL A 559 12.78 9.25 13.61
CA VAL A 559 12.12 9.64 14.85
C VAL A 559 12.67 11.02 15.20
N VAL A 560 11.81 12.05 15.15
CA VAL A 560 12.10 13.33 15.78
C VAL A 560 11.66 13.23 17.23
N GLU A 561 12.61 12.99 18.13
CA GLU A 561 12.48 13.24 19.57
C GLU A 561 12.46 14.75 19.84
N GLY A 562 11.62 15.17 20.79
CA GLY A 562 11.63 16.53 21.35
C GLY A 562 10.27 16.93 21.92
N GLY A 563 10.02 16.59 23.18
CA GLY A 563 8.92 17.17 23.95
C GLY A 563 9.22 18.62 24.36
N ILE A 564 8.16 19.37 24.68
CA ILE A 564 8.07 20.36 25.77
C ILE A 564 6.58 20.71 25.98
N PHE A 565 6.29 20.97 27.26
CA PHE A 565 5.04 21.28 27.92
C PHE A 565 4.14 22.38 27.32
N ALA A 566 2.84 22.12 27.45
CA ALA A 566 1.75 22.95 28.02
C ALA A 566 1.81 24.50 28.01
N GLY A 567 0.65 25.08 27.64
CA GLY A 567 0.17 26.46 27.88
C GLY A 567 -1.00 26.71 26.91
N SER A 568 -2.22 26.30 27.28
CA SER A 568 -3.28 27.08 27.95
C SER A 568 -4.01 28.08 27.03
N ASP A 569 -5.34 28.11 27.21
CA ASP A 569 -6.30 29.17 26.86
C ASP A 569 -6.68 29.29 25.36
N SER A 570 -7.93 29.56 24.96
CA SER A 570 -9.23 29.66 25.62
C SER A 570 -10.23 30.02 24.52
N GLU A 571 -11.42 29.43 24.58
CA GLU A 571 -12.72 30.07 24.27
C GLU A 571 -13.10 30.51 22.84
N ASP A 572 -14.43 30.57 22.71
CA ASP A 572 -15.31 31.06 21.64
C ASP A 572 -15.54 30.17 20.41
N SER A 573 -16.59 29.35 20.37
CA SER A 573 -18.04 29.62 20.57
C SER A 573 -18.64 30.50 19.45
N ARG A 574 -19.38 29.87 18.53
CA ARG A 574 -20.78 30.21 18.19
C ARG A 574 -21.35 29.27 17.12
N SER A 575 -22.33 28.51 17.60
CA SER A 575 -23.54 27.98 16.95
C SER A 575 -24.23 29.04 16.07
N GLU A 576 -25.05 28.74 15.06
CA GLU A 576 -26.36 28.05 15.03
C GLU A 576 -26.70 27.87 13.54
N SER A 577 -27.00 26.68 13.01
CA SER A 577 -28.22 25.86 13.10
C SER A 577 -29.45 26.35 12.32
N SER A 578 -29.87 25.47 11.38
CA SER A 578 -31.26 25.16 10.99
C SER A 578 -31.97 26.18 10.07
N SER A 579 -32.89 25.84 9.17
CA SER A 579 -33.90 24.76 9.10
C SER A 579 -34.48 24.70 7.65
N ILE A 580 -34.79 23.52 7.08
CA ILE A 580 -36.15 22.91 6.88
C ILE A 580 -37.02 23.68 5.86
N ALA A 581 -37.77 23.13 4.89
CA ALA A 581 -37.99 21.82 4.29
C ALA A 581 -38.99 21.97 3.09
N GLN A 582 -39.44 20.83 2.54
CA GLN A 582 -40.62 20.56 1.70
C GLN A 582 -40.39 20.71 0.18
N ASP A 583 -40.21 19.65 -0.61
CA ASP A 583 -41.10 18.50 -0.97
C ASP A 583 -42.43 18.93 -1.61
N GLU A 584 -42.58 18.64 -2.91
CA GLU A 584 -43.73 17.90 -3.45
C GLU A 584 -43.47 17.44 -4.91
N ARG A 585 -43.81 16.18 -5.16
CA ARG A 585 -43.81 15.48 -6.45
C ARG A 585 -45.21 15.60 -7.07
N GLU A 586 -45.32 15.51 -8.40
CA GLU A 586 -45.96 14.36 -9.07
C GLU A 586 -46.09 14.52 -10.60
N THR A 587 -45.73 13.43 -11.30
CA THR A 587 -46.33 12.75 -12.49
C THR A 587 -46.74 13.55 -13.75
N GLY A 588 -46.59 13.11 -15.00
CA GLY A 588 -46.15 11.84 -15.63
C GLY A 588 -46.52 11.85 -17.14
N GLY A 589 -45.84 11.01 -17.95
CA GLY A 589 -46.16 10.64 -19.36
C GLY A 589 -45.27 11.30 -20.43
N GLN A 590 -44.28 10.60 -21.02
CA GLN A 590 -44.35 9.82 -22.30
C GLN A 590 -44.86 10.67 -23.48
N ASP A 591 -44.25 10.77 -24.67
CA ASP A 591 -43.32 9.91 -25.39
C ASP A 591 -42.76 10.69 -26.61
N GLU A 592 -41.67 10.15 -27.19
CA GLU A 592 -41.22 10.28 -28.59
C GLU A 592 -40.66 11.60 -29.20
N ARG A 593 -39.44 11.43 -29.72
CA ARG A 593 -38.65 12.26 -30.67
C ARG A 593 -39.40 12.36 -32.04
N PRO A 594 -38.98 13.16 -33.08
CA PRO A 594 -37.63 13.66 -33.35
C PRO A 594 -37.45 14.99 -34.17
N GLN A 595 -36.18 15.43 -34.21
CA GLN A 595 -35.43 16.01 -35.35
C GLN A 595 -35.77 17.38 -36.01
N LYS A 596 -34.67 18.16 -36.15
CA LYS A 596 -34.15 18.93 -37.32
C LYS A 596 -34.31 20.47 -37.36
N ARG A 597 -33.11 21.06 -37.62
CA ARG A 597 -32.77 22.18 -38.52
C ARG A 597 -33.13 23.62 -38.11
N ARG A 598 -32.06 24.45 -38.03
CA ARG A 598 -31.74 25.65 -38.88
C ARG A 598 -32.98 26.40 -39.42
N ARG A 599 -33.14 27.72 -39.36
CA ARG A 599 -32.24 28.89 -39.18
C ARG A 599 -33.14 30.16 -39.28
N LEU A 600 -32.72 31.28 -38.66
CA LEU A 600 -32.96 32.70 -39.05
C LEU A 600 -34.40 33.27 -38.94
N THR A 601 -34.64 34.20 -37.98
CA THR A 601 -34.74 35.70 -38.09
C THR A 601 -36.09 36.18 -38.64
N ASP A 602 -36.74 37.25 -38.19
CA ASP A 602 -36.25 38.45 -37.49
C ASP A 602 -37.42 39.30 -36.94
N SER A 603 -37.09 40.20 -36.01
CA SER A 603 -37.69 41.53 -35.74
C SER A 603 -39.14 41.59 -35.22
N SER A 604 -39.57 42.47 -34.32
CA SER A 604 -39.12 43.77 -33.77
C SER A 604 -39.95 44.00 -32.47
N GLY A 605 -39.68 44.86 -31.48
CA GLY A 605 -38.77 45.97 -31.16
C GLY A 605 -39.29 46.47 -29.78
N ASP A 606 -38.46 46.88 -28.82
CA ASP A 606 -38.14 48.31 -28.63
C ASP A 606 -36.97 48.56 -27.66
N PHE A 607 -36.33 49.71 -27.92
CA PHE A 607 -35.04 50.29 -27.50
C PHE A 607 -35.07 51.03 -26.12
N PRO A 608 -34.05 51.84 -25.72
CA PRO A 608 -32.58 51.65 -25.59
C PRO A 608 -32.01 52.16 -24.23
N ILE A 609 -30.71 51.92 -23.93
CA ILE A 609 -29.67 52.93 -23.55
C ILE A 609 -28.29 52.25 -23.33
N ALA A 610 -27.33 52.70 -24.16
CA ALA A 610 -25.85 52.75 -24.11
C ALA A 610 -24.96 51.69 -23.38
N PRO A 611 -23.99 51.08 -24.09
CA PRO A 611 -22.75 50.53 -23.51
C PRO A 611 -21.51 51.39 -23.79
N THR A 612 -20.61 51.45 -22.81
CA THR A 612 -19.24 52.00 -22.89
C THR A 612 -18.25 50.96 -23.44
N THR A 613 -17.31 51.41 -24.28
CA THR A 613 -16.15 50.68 -24.84
C THR A 613 -14.88 50.97 -23.99
N PRO A 614 -13.64 50.51 -24.29
CA PRO A 614 -13.11 49.35 -25.08
C PRO A 614 -11.93 48.60 -24.38
N PHE A 615 -11.35 47.57 -25.01
CA PHE A 615 -9.89 47.52 -25.34
C PHE A 615 -9.61 46.49 -26.47
N PRO A 616 -8.69 46.77 -27.42
CA PRO A 616 -8.45 45.94 -28.61
C PRO A 616 -7.37 44.87 -28.38
N VAL A 617 -7.63 43.65 -28.83
CA VAL A 617 -6.68 42.53 -28.86
C VAL A 617 -5.89 42.59 -30.18
N GLN A 618 -4.57 42.79 -30.12
CA GLN A 618 -3.70 42.64 -31.29
C GLN A 618 -3.34 41.17 -31.50
N THR A 619 -3.66 40.65 -32.69
CA THR A 619 -3.40 39.28 -33.14
C THR A 619 -1.96 39.13 -33.66
N LEU A 620 -1.21 38.18 -33.09
CA LEU A 620 0.10 37.77 -33.59
C LEU A 620 -0.05 36.74 -34.72
N SER A 621 -0.30 37.21 -35.95
CA SER A 621 -0.21 36.33 -37.12
C SER A 621 0.11 37.08 -38.41
N ARG A 622 1.36 37.58 -38.55
CA ARG A 622 2.09 37.74 -39.83
C ARG A 622 3.29 38.66 -39.65
N ILE A 623 4.51 38.15 -39.85
CA ILE A 623 5.63 39.01 -40.30
C ILE A 623 6.46 38.26 -41.35
N LYS A 624 6.59 38.89 -42.53
CA LYS A 624 7.49 38.54 -43.64
C LYS A 624 8.93 38.96 -43.29
N LYS A 625 9.90 38.14 -43.72
CA LYS A 625 11.34 38.39 -43.65
C LYS A 625 11.70 39.61 -44.53
N LYS A 626 12.43 40.60 -43.99
CA LYS A 626 13.03 41.71 -44.77
C LYS A 626 14.50 41.86 -44.36
N GLU A 627 15.37 41.97 -45.37
CA GLU A 627 16.82 42.11 -45.26
C GLU A 627 17.23 43.47 -44.69
N VAL A 628 18.32 43.49 -43.91
CA VAL A 628 18.87 44.69 -43.27
C VAL A 628 20.11 45.16 -44.04
N LYS A 629 20.07 46.42 -44.50
CA LYS A 629 21.21 47.19 -44.99
C LYS A 629 21.93 47.85 -43.81
N ASN A 630 23.26 47.83 -43.86
CA ASN A 630 24.17 48.50 -42.91
C ASN A 630 24.16 50.02 -43.12
N GLU A 631 23.80 50.80 -42.10
CA GLU A 631 24.33 52.15 -41.88
C GLU A 631 24.58 52.37 -40.38
N ARG A 632 25.74 52.98 -40.08
CA ARG A 632 26.27 53.26 -38.74
C ARG A 632 25.68 54.57 -38.22
N HIS A 633 25.22 54.59 -36.97
CA HIS A 633 25.19 55.79 -36.13
C HIS A 633 25.50 55.40 -34.69
N GLU A 634 26.54 56.03 -34.14
CA GLU A 634 26.96 55.98 -32.74
C GLU A 634 26.02 56.85 -31.90
N GLU A 635 25.51 56.32 -30.79
CA GLU A 635 25.20 57.10 -29.59
C GLU A 635 25.08 56.16 -28.37
N ALA A 636 25.72 56.59 -27.28
CA ALA A 636 26.04 55.79 -26.11
C ALA A 636 24.83 55.53 -25.21
N ALA A 637 24.41 54.27 -25.12
CA ALA A 637 23.61 53.75 -24.01
C ALA A 637 24.20 52.39 -23.61
N SER A 638 24.56 52.25 -22.33
CA SER A 638 25.21 51.07 -21.75
C SER A 638 24.40 49.79 -21.99
N GLN A 639 24.76 49.05 -23.05
CA GLN A 639 24.30 47.70 -23.31
C GLN A 639 25.04 46.75 -22.35
N VAL A 640 24.28 46.01 -21.54
CA VAL A 640 24.82 44.90 -20.76
C VAL A 640 24.97 43.72 -21.70
N ASP A 641 26.20 43.49 -22.16
CA ASP A 641 26.57 42.30 -22.93
C ASP A 641 26.37 41.01 -22.11
N PRO A 642 26.02 39.88 -22.75
CA PRO A 642 25.88 38.61 -22.06
C PRO A 642 27.23 38.18 -21.47
N ILE A 643 27.24 37.86 -20.17
CA ILE A 643 28.41 37.34 -19.44
C ILE A 643 28.91 36.08 -20.16
N THR A 644 30.08 36.16 -20.78
CA THR A 644 30.70 35.01 -21.45
C THR A 644 31.30 34.06 -20.41
N ALA A 645 31.63 32.82 -20.82
CA ALA A 645 32.28 31.85 -19.94
C ALA A 645 33.60 32.38 -19.34
N ASN A 646 34.30 33.29 -20.06
CA ASN A 646 35.51 33.96 -19.59
C ASN A 646 35.20 35.02 -18.52
N ASP A 647 34.10 35.76 -18.64
CA ASP A 647 33.65 36.72 -17.62
C ASP A 647 33.19 36.00 -16.34
N ALA A 648 32.55 34.83 -16.47
CA ALA A 648 32.19 33.99 -15.34
C ALA A 648 33.42 33.40 -14.61
N PHE A 649 34.51 33.15 -15.34
CA PHE A 649 35.79 32.72 -14.76
C PHE A 649 36.48 33.88 -14.04
N ALA A 650 36.47 35.09 -14.62
CA ALA A 650 36.99 36.31 -14.01
C ALA A 650 36.21 36.74 -12.75
N MET A 651 34.90 36.45 -12.68
CA MET A 651 34.05 36.67 -11.49
C MET A 651 34.19 35.59 -10.40
N GLY A 652 35.06 34.58 -10.56
CA GLY A 652 35.29 33.55 -9.53
C GLY A 652 34.15 32.54 -9.33
N LEU A 653 33.20 32.42 -10.28
CA LEU A 653 32.02 31.55 -10.19
C LEU A 653 32.36 30.04 -10.30
N GLN A 654 33.58 29.70 -10.71
CA GLN A 654 34.17 28.35 -10.66
C GLN A 654 35.06 28.09 -9.44
N SER A 655 35.02 28.93 -8.40
CA SER A 655 35.71 28.63 -7.15
C SER A 655 35.23 27.29 -6.57
N VAL A 656 36.19 26.43 -6.23
CA VAL A 656 36.02 25.05 -5.74
C VAL A 656 35.30 24.99 -4.37
N GLY A 657 35.03 26.13 -3.74
CA GLY A 657 34.46 26.27 -2.39
C GLY A 657 33.01 26.79 -2.27
N SER A 658 32.28 27.05 -3.35
CA SER A 658 30.89 27.59 -3.23
C SER A 658 29.87 26.52 -2.85
N SER A 659 29.07 26.80 -1.83
CA SER A 659 28.01 25.92 -1.29
C SER A 659 26.63 26.54 -1.51
N PHE A 660 25.55 25.76 -1.32
CA PHE A 660 24.19 26.33 -1.45
C PHE A 660 23.89 27.42 -0.41
N SER A 661 24.56 27.40 0.75
CA SER A 661 24.44 28.48 1.74
C SER A 661 25.04 29.80 1.24
N SER A 662 26.12 29.76 0.46
CA SER A 662 26.70 30.97 -0.13
C SER A 662 25.83 31.63 -1.21
N LEU A 663 24.75 30.97 -1.65
CA LEU A 663 23.78 31.50 -2.61
C LEU A 663 22.62 32.25 -1.93
N GLY A 664 22.60 32.36 -0.60
CA GLY A 664 21.53 33.05 0.15
C GLY A 664 20.23 32.26 0.28
N LEU A 665 20.27 30.93 0.11
CA LEU A 665 19.09 30.08 0.32
C LEU A 665 18.80 29.85 1.82
N ALA A 666 17.55 29.51 2.12
CA ALA A 666 17.11 29.28 3.49
C ALA A 666 17.77 28.02 4.07
N SER A 667 18.07 28.02 5.38
CA SER A 667 18.79 26.94 6.06
C SER A 667 18.10 25.58 5.87
N TRP A 668 16.78 25.53 5.98
CA TRP A 668 15.99 24.30 5.79
C TRP A 668 16.13 23.72 4.38
N LEU A 669 16.20 24.59 3.36
CA LEU A 669 16.32 24.19 1.96
C LEU A 669 17.73 23.65 1.68
N VAL A 670 18.76 24.26 2.27
CA VAL A 670 20.14 23.75 2.21
C VAL A 670 20.26 22.39 2.87
N SER A 671 19.63 22.20 4.03
CA SER A 671 19.57 20.88 4.72
C SER A 671 18.85 19.82 3.87
N SER A 672 17.74 20.18 3.23
CA SER A 672 17.00 19.27 2.34
C SER A 672 17.84 18.86 1.11
N LEU A 673 18.49 19.81 0.44
CA LEU A 673 19.39 19.54 -0.68
C LEU A 673 20.59 18.66 -0.25
N LYS A 674 21.12 18.87 0.96
CA LYS A 674 22.20 18.05 1.53
C LYS A 674 21.75 16.62 1.82
N ALA A 675 20.53 16.42 2.32
CA ALA A 675 19.93 15.09 2.54
C ALA A 675 19.72 14.32 1.23
N MET A 676 19.45 15.03 0.13
CA MET A 676 19.37 14.47 -1.23
C MET A 676 20.74 14.27 -1.91
N GLU A 677 21.84 14.35 -1.15
CA GLU A 677 23.23 14.29 -1.64
C GLU A 677 23.64 15.37 -2.67
N ILE A 678 22.83 16.44 -2.82
CA ILE A 678 23.14 17.58 -3.69
C ILE A 678 24.02 18.57 -2.91
N LYS A 679 25.32 18.27 -2.84
CA LYS A 679 26.27 19.01 -1.99
C LYS A 679 26.75 20.34 -2.58
N ARG A 680 26.87 20.43 -3.92
CA ARG A 680 27.47 21.58 -4.61
C ARG A 680 26.56 22.11 -5.73
N PRO A 681 26.37 23.44 -5.83
CA PRO A 681 25.56 24.01 -6.90
C PRO A 681 26.26 23.91 -8.24
N THR A 682 25.52 23.56 -9.29
CA THR A 682 26.00 23.54 -10.68
C THR A 682 26.18 24.97 -11.21
N ALA A 683 26.90 25.13 -12.32
CA ALA A 683 27.15 26.46 -12.91
C ALA A 683 25.84 27.23 -13.20
N ILE A 684 24.79 26.55 -13.69
CA ILE A 684 23.48 27.17 -13.96
C ILE A 684 22.71 27.52 -12.68
N GLN A 685 22.90 26.73 -11.62
CA GLN A 685 22.31 27.04 -10.31
C GLN A 685 22.98 28.26 -9.69
N LYS A 686 24.32 28.38 -9.78
CA LYS A 686 25.07 29.54 -9.28
C LYS A 686 24.69 30.84 -9.97
N SER A 687 24.46 30.81 -11.29
CA SER A 687 24.09 32.01 -12.05
C SER A 687 22.62 32.39 -11.87
N CYS A 688 21.70 31.42 -11.96
CA CYS A 688 20.27 31.72 -11.97
C CYS A 688 19.67 31.95 -10.57
N ILE A 689 20.07 31.17 -9.54
CA ILE A 689 19.41 31.23 -8.23
C ILE A 689 19.44 32.64 -7.62
N PRO A 690 20.60 33.33 -7.52
CA PRO A 690 20.65 34.67 -6.92
C PRO A 690 19.82 35.71 -7.68
N GLU A 691 19.75 35.63 -9.00
CA GLU A 691 18.99 36.57 -9.84
C GLU A 691 17.48 36.34 -9.74
N ILE A 692 17.05 35.07 -9.66
CA ILE A 692 15.64 34.74 -9.44
C ILE A 692 15.20 35.24 -8.05
N MET A 693 16.07 35.12 -7.04
CA MET A 693 15.81 35.60 -5.68
C MET A 693 15.64 37.11 -5.57
N LYS A 694 16.30 37.90 -6.44
CA LYS A 694 16.12 39.36 -6.56
C LYS A 694 14.80 39.76 -7.22
N GLY A 695 14.03 38.82 -7.76
CA GLY A 695 12.75 39.05 -8.43
C GLY A 695 12.84 39.37 -9.93
N GLY A 696 14.00 39.17 -10.56
CA GLY A 696 14.20 39.39 -12.00
C GLY A 696 13.68 38.25 -12.87
N ASP A 697 13.16 38.56 -14.06
CA ASP A 697 12.87 37.53 -15.07
C ASP A 697 14.18 36.88 -15.52
N CYS A 698 14.20 35.55 -15.68
CA CYS A 698 15.42 34.80 -15.96
C CYS A 698 15.24 33.85 -17.17
N ILE A 699 16.22 33.84 -18.07
CA ILE A 699 16.36 32.86 -19.14
C ILE A 699 17.62 32.02 -18.86
N GLY A 700 17.41 30.75 -18.50
CA GLY A 700 18.47 29.77 -18.21
C GLY A 700 18.68 28.80 -19.38
N GLY A 701 19.76 28.98 -20.13
CA GLY A 701 20.18 28.10 -21.22
C GLY A 701 21.28 27.13 -20.77
N SER A 702 20.97 25.83 -20.70
CA SER A 702 21.97 24.81 -20.33
C SER A 702 21.59 23.39 -20.80
N ARG A 703 22.62 22.57 -21.07
CA ARG A 703 22.47 21.17 -21.51
C ARG A 703 21.61 20.36 -20.54
N THR A 704 20.91 19.33 -21.03
CA THR A 704 20.11 18.44 -20.17
C THR A 704 21.00 17.73 -19.13
N GLY A 705 20.53 17.62 -17.89
CA GLY A 705 21.30 17.04 -16.78
C GLY A 705 22.17 18.04 -16.00
N SER A 706 22.14 19.33 -16.31
CA SER A 706 22.90 20.37 -15.59
C SER A 706 22.24 20.87 -14.28
N GLY A 707 21.15 20.24 -13.84
CA GLY A 707 20.45 20.62 -12.60
C GLY A 707 19.46 21.78 -12.74
N LYS A 708 18.90 22.00 -13.93
CA LYS A 708 17.93 23.07 -14.23
C LYS A 708 16.70 23.08 -13.30
N THR A 709 16.16 21.91 -12.96
CA THR A 709 14.97 21.85 -12.09
C THR A 709 15.22 22.48 -10.72
N VAL A 710 16.35 22.19 -10.09
CA VAL A 710 16.73 22.80 -8.81
C VAL A 710 16.99 24.31 -8.97
N ALA A 711 17.49 24.74 -10.12
CA ALA A 711 17.79 26.16 -10.38
C ALA A 711 16.54 27.06 -10.31
N PHE A 712 15.35 26.57 -10.67
CA PHE A 712 14.09 27.30 -10.46
C PHE A 712 13.30 26.83 -9.23
N ALA A 713 13.34 25.55 -8.86
CA ALA A 713 12.57 25.04 -7.74
C ALA A 713 13.07 25.59 -6.40
N ALA A 714 14.39 25.70 -6.21
CA ALA A 714 14.98 26.24 -4.98
C ALA A 714 14.54 27.69 -4.68
N PRO A 715 14.67 28.67 -5.60
CA PRO A 715 14.22 30.02 -5.33
C PRO A 715 12.69 30.15 -5.20
N ILE A 716 11.90 29.35 -5.94
CA ILE A 716 10.43 29.31 -5.76
C ILE A 716 10.08 28.88 -4.33
N LEU A 717 10.70 27.80 -3.83
CA LEU A 717 10.44 27.28 -2.49
C LEU A 717 10.91 28.24 -1.40
N HIS A 718 12.04 28.92 -1.61
CA HIS A 718 12.51 29.96 -0.71
C HIS A 718 11.49 31.10 -0.60
N LYS A 719 11.11 31.68 -1.75
CA LYS A 719 10.18 32.82 -1.79
C LYS A 719 8.77 32.46 -1.32
N TRP A 720 8.32 31.24 -1.59
CA TRP A 720 7.09 30.72 -1.00
C TRP A 720 7.18 30.57 0.53
N SER A 721 8.34 30.20 1.09
CA SER A 721 8.50 30.08 2.54
C SER A 721 8.52 31.43 3.28
N GLU A 722 8.80 32.53 2.59
CA GLU A 722 8.67 33.89 3.14
C GLU A 722 7.20 34.34 3.24
N ASP A 723 6.37 33.99 2.24
CA ASP A 723 4.95 34.36 2.15
C ASP A 723 4.10 33.17 1.65
N PRO A 724 3.68 32.26 2.55
CA PRO A 724 2.92 31.07 2.18
C PRO A 724 1.44 31.41 1.98
N PHE A 725 1.02 31.50 0.72
CA PHE A 725 -0.41 31.48 0.34
C PHE A 725 -0.66 30.40 -0.72
N GLY A 726 -1.88 30.36 -1.29
CA GLY A 726 -2.34 29.38 -2.30
C GLY A 726 -1.48 29.30 -3.57
N VAL A 727 -2.05 29.25 -4.77
CA VAL A 727 -1.22 28.98 -5.98
C VAL A 727 -0.15 30.06 -6.19
N TYR A 728 1.07 29.77 -5.75
CA TYR A 728 2.22 30.68 -5.72
C TYR A 728 2.98 30.62 -7.04
N ALA A 729 3.21 29.39 -7.53
CA ALA A 729 3.92 29.13 -8.77
C ALA A 729 3.18 28.17 -9.70
N VAL A 730 3.28 28.42 -11.00
CA VAL A 730 2.83 27.51 -12.07
C VAL A 730 4.02 27.12 -12.93
N ILE A 731 4.27 25.81 -13.05
CA ILE A 731 5.34 25.25 -13.86
C ILE A 731 4.71 24.53 -15.06
N LEU A 732 4.97 25.04 -16.27
CA LEU A 732 4.52 24.43 -17.52
C LEU A 732 5.67 23.69 -18.19
N THR A 733 5.37 22.47 -18.64
CA THR A 733 6.34 21.59 -19.29
C THR A 733 5.66 20.76 -20.40
N PRO A 734 6.36 20.43 -21.51
CA PRO A 734 5.72 19.86 -22.70
C PRO A 734 5.29 18.39 -22.56
N THR A 735 5.83 17.63 -21.60
CA THR A 735 5.56 16.19 -21.47
C THR A 735 5.05 15.83 -20.08
N ARG A 736 4.20 14.81 -20.01
CA ARG A 736 3.55 14.36 -18.76
C ARG A 736 4.57 13.77 -17.80
N GLU A 737 5.56 13.07 -18.35
CA GLU A 737 6.62 12.42 -17.59
C GLU A 737 7.60 13.44 -17.00
N LEU A 738 7.96 14.50 -17.74
CA LEU A 738 8.76 15.58 -17.19
C LEU A 738 7.97 16.34 -16.11
N ALA A 739 6.66 16.53 -16.28
CA ALA A 739 5.81 17.10 -15.23
C ALA A 739 5.82 16.26 -13.94
N LEU A 740 5.68 14.93 -14.07
CA LEU A 740 5.77 14.01 -12.93
C LEU A 740 7.16 14.07 -12.26
N GLN A 741 8.23 14.13 -13.04
CA GLN A 741 9.59 14.23 -12.52
C GLN A 741 9.81 15.54 -11.75
N ILE A 742 9.35 16.67 -12.29
CA ILE A 742 9.41 17.96 -11.59
C ILE A 742 8.59 17.89 -10.30
N PHE A 743 7.41 17.26 -10.33
CA PHE A 743 6.57 17.07 -9.17
C PHE A 743 7.24 16.24 -8.07
N GLU A 744 7.84 15.10 -8.41
CA GLU A 744 8.60 14.26 -7.46
C GLU A 744 9.79 15.03 -6.87
N GLN A 745 10.52 15.78 -7.69
CA GLN A 745 11.65 16.58 -7.22
C GLN A 745 11.21 17.72 -6.29
N VAL A 746 10.17 18.47 -6.64
CA VAL A 746 9.62 19.53 -5.78
C VAL A 746 9.12 18.94 -4.47
N LYS A 747 8.41 17.80 -4.50
CA LYS A 747 7.92 17.10 -3.31
C LYS A 747 9.07 16.60 -2.42
N ALA A 748 10.14 16.08 -3.01
CA ALA A 748 11.33 15.64 -2.26
C ALA A 748 12.07 16.81 -1.60
N ILE A 749 12.33 17.89 -2.35
CA ILE A 749 13.04 19.07 -1.83
C ILE A 749 12.22 19.76 -0.73
N SER A 750 10.88 19.77 -0.87
CA SER A 750 9.98 20.38 0.10
C SER A 750 9.54 19.44 1.24
N ALA A 751 10.03 18.20 1.33
CA ALA A 751 9.56 17.22 2.32
C ALA A 751 9.59 17.70 3.79
N PRO A 752 10.55 18.53 4.26
CA PRO A 752 10.51 19.10 5.61
C PRO A 752 9.40 20.14 5.84
N GLN A 753 8.75 20.63 4.79
CA GLN A 753 7.71 21.66 4.82
C GLN A 753 6.36 21.06 4.40
N SER A 754 5.25 21.59 4.94
CA SER A 754 3.88 21.19 4.58
C SER A 754 3.42 21.74 3.21
N LEU A 755 4.31 21.73 2.21
CA LEU A 755 4.01 22.18 0.85
C LEU A 755 3.05 21.19 0.16
N LYS A 756 2.04 21.73 -0.51
CA LYS A 756 1.06 20.97 -1.31
C LYS A 756 1.28 21.24 -2.81
N PRO A 757 2.15 20.49 -3.51
CA PRO A 757 2.24 20.55 -4.96
C PRO A 757 1.06 19.78 -5.60
N LEU A 758 0.63 20.20 -6.78
CA LEU A 758 -0.40 19.52 -7.59
C LEU A 758 0.13 19.23 -9.00
N LEU A 759 -0.07 18.00 -9.47
CA LEU A 759 0.27 17.56 -10.82
C LEU A 759 -0.97 17.57 -11.73
N ILE A 760 -0.89 18.26 -12.87
CA ILE A 760 -1.99 18.39 -13.84
C ILE A 760 -1.53 17.90 -15.21
N THR A 761 -1.95 16.70 -15.60
CA THR A 761 -1.49 16.07 -16.85
C THR A 761 -2.62 15.38 -17.61
N GLY A 762 -2.44 15.28 -18.94
CA GLY A 762 -3.38 14.53 -19.76
C GLY A 762 -3.40 13.03 -19.44
N GLY A 763 -4.54 12.35 -19.63
CA GLY A 763 -4.61 10.88 -19.55
C GLY A 763 -4.83 10.30 -18.16
N SER A 764 -4.71 11.11 -17.11
CA SER A 764 -5.36 10.90 -15.82
C SER A 764 -6.75 11.56 -15.81
N ASP A 765 -7.62 11.11 -14.93
CA ASP A 765 -8.97 11.64 -14.84
C ASP A 765 -9.02 13.11 -14.42
N MET A 766 -10.01 13.83 -14.94
CA MET A 766 -10.10 15.29 -14.83
C MET A 766 -10.66 15.73 -13.47
N ARG A 767 -11.60 14.97 -12.89
CA ARG A 767 -12.27 15.34 -11.63
C ARG A 767 -11.29 15.52 -10.45
N PRO A 768 -10.29 14.64 -10.24
CA PRO A 768 -9.36 14.77 -9.14
C PRO A 768 -8.46 15.97 -9.26
N GLN A 769 -8.05 16.29 -10.49
CA GLN A 769 -7.23 17.45 -10.80
C GLN A 769 -8.03 18.75 -10.59
N ALA A 770 -9.32 18.78 -10.96
CA ALA A 770 -10.20 19.92 -10.70
C ALA A 770 -10.41 20.15 -9.19
N ILE A 771 -10.66 19.08 -8.43
CA ILE A 771 -10.81 19.18 -6.96
C ILE A 771 -9.47 19.54 -6.30
N GLY A 772 -8.36 19.03 -6.81
CA GLY A 772 -7.02 19.43 -6.36
C GLY A 772 -6.78 20.92 -6.58
N LEU A 773 -7.18 21.46 -7.74
CA LEU A 773 -7.09 22.89 -8.04
C LEU A 773 -7.99 23.74 -7.12
N SER A 774 -9.22 23.30 -6.86
CA SER A 774 -10.16 24.03 -5.99
C SER A 774 -9.70 24.10 -4.53
N GLN A 775 -8.91 23.13 -4.08
CA GLN A 775 -8.25 23.14 -2.76
C GLN A 775 -7.07 24.12 -2.65
N ARG A 776 -6.78 24.90 -3.70
CA ARG A 776 -5.75 25.95 -3.74
C ARG A 776 -4.36 25.43 -3.35
N PRO A 777 -3.75 24.54 -4.17
CA PRO A 777 -2.41 24.03 -3.91
C PRO A 777 -1.38 25.16 -4.00
N HIS A 778 -0.18 24.95 -3.44
CA HIS A 778 0.85 25.98 -3.40
C HIS A 778 1.62 26.09 -4.73
N ILE A 779 1.87 24.96 -5.39
CA ILE A 779 2.58 24.89 -6.67
C ILE A 779 1.79 23.99 -7.62
N VAL A 780 1.50 24.49 -8.82
CA VAL A 780 0.84 23.71 -9.88
C VAL A 780 1.87 23.37 -10.95
N ILE A 781 2.04 22.07 -11.22
CA ILE A 781 2.95 21.55 -12.24
C ILE A 781 2.10 20.89 -13.31
N ALA A 782 2.16 21.40 -14.53
CA ALA A 782 1.18 21.06 -15.54
C ALA A 782 1.73 20.90 -16.96
N THR A 783 1.06 20.05 -17.75
CA THR A 783 1.15 20.11 -19.21
C THR A 783 0.13 21.12 -19.75
N PRO A 784 0.51 22.02 -20.69
CA PRO A 784 -0.35 23.11 -21.16
C PRO A 784 -1.75 22.66 -21.60
N GLY A 785 -1.86 21.61 -22.41
CA GLY A 785 -3.15 21.14 -22.90
C GLY A 785 -4.15 20.77 -21.79
N ARG A 786 -3.71 20.04 -20.76
CA ARG A 786 -4.61 19.65 -19.65
C ARG A 786 -4.99 20.84 -18.77
N LEU A 787 -4.06 21.76 -18.51
CA LEU A 787 -4.38 22.97 -17.75
C LEU A 787 -5.32 23.89 -18.53
N ALA A 788 -5.12 24.04 -19.84
CA ALA A 788 -6.02 24.76 -20.73
C ALA A 788 -7.43 24.14 -20.77
N ASP A 789 -7.52 22.80 -20.78
CA ASP A 789 -8.80 22.09 -20.64
C ASP A 789 -9.48 22.47 -19.32
N HIS A 790 -8.75 22.46 -18.20
CA HIS A 790 -9.30 22.88 -16.90
C HIS A 790 -9.77 24.32 -16.90
N ILE A 791 -9.02 25.23 -17.50
CA ILE A 791 -9.39 26.66 -17.59
C ILE A 791 -10.67 26.84 -18.43
N LYS A 792 -10.84 26.06 -19.50
CA LYS A 792 -12.00 26.15 -20.39
C LYS A 792 -13.25 25.42 -19.86
N SER A 793 -13.07 24.35 -19.07
CA SER A 793 -14.15 23.44 -18.69
C SER A 793 -14.50 23.43 -17.20
N SER A 794 -13.56 23.78 -16.32
CA SER A 794 -13.79 23.84 -14.88
C SER A 794 -14.27 25.25 -14.53
N GLY A 795 -15.35 25.37 -13.75
CA GLY A 795 -15.98 26.67 -13.42
C GLY A 795 -15.03 27.67 -12.74
N GLU A 796 -15.48 28.92 -12.61
CA GLU A 796 -14.61 30.04 -12.18
C GLU A 796 -13.96 29.82 -10.80
N ASP A 797 -14.64 29.13 -9.89
CA ASP A 797 -14.14 28.76 -8.56
C ASP A 797 -12.87 27.89 -8.59
N THR A 798 -12.68 27.11 -9.67
CA THR A 798 -11.48 26.26 -9.82
C THR A 798 -10.27 27.05 -10.28
N ILE A 799 -10.48 28.13 -11.05
CA ILE A 799 -9.42 28.95 -11.64
C ILE A 799 -9.07 30.20 -10.83
N ILE A 800 -9.90 30.59 -9.86
CA ILE A 800 -9.68 31.79 -9.05
C ILE A 800 -8.30 31.79 -8.35
N GLY A 801 -7.79 30.61 -7.99
CA GLY A 801 -6.46 30.45 -7.40
C GLY A 801 -5.32 30.83 -8.36
N LEU A 802 -5.49 30.62 -9.66
CA LEU A 802 -4.47 30.94 -10.69
C LEU A 802 -4.27 32.45 -10.85
N LYS A 803 -5.29 33.26 -10.55
CA LYS A 803 -5.22 34.74 -10.59
C LYS A 803 -4.31 35.35 -9.51
N ARG A 804 -3.71 34.56 -8.61
CA ARG A 804 -2.78 35.02 -7.56
C ARG A 804 -1.33 34.54 -7.74
N VAL A 805 -1.03 33.91 -8.87
CA VAL A 805 0.30 33.35 -9.16
C VAL A 805 1.37 34.44 -9.26
N ARG A 806 2.48 34.26 -8.52
CA ARG A 806 3.62 35.19 -8.52
C ARG A 806 4.74 34.76 -9.44
N MET A 807 4.92 33.45 -9.66
CA MET A 807 5.99 32.92 -10.49
C MET A 807 5.47 31.95 -11.55
N VAL A 808 5.94 32.09 -12.78
CA VAL A 808 5.63 31.18 -13.89
C VAL A 808 6.93 30.63 -14.48
N VAL A 809 7.01 29.31 -14.59
CA VAL A 809 8.15 28.63 -15.21
C VAL A 809 7.70 27.97 -16.51
N LEU A 810 8.41 28.24 -17.60
CA LEU A 810 8.32 27.46 -18.83
C LEU A 810 9.60 26.61 -18.94
N ASP A 811 9.48 25.32 -18.67
CA ASP A 811 10.58 24.35 -18.84
C ASP A 811 10.48 23.67 -20.22
N GLU A 812 11.63 23.43 -20.85
CA GLU A 812 11.74 23.15 -22.30
C GLU A 812 10.99 24.19 -23.14
N ALA A 813 11.32 25.47 -22.92
CA ALA A 813 10.68 26.62 -23.58
C ALA A 813 10.80 26.58 -25.11
N ASP A 814 11.90 26.06 -25.64
CA ASP A 814 12.08 25.79 -27.08
C ASP A 814 10.92 24.97 -27.67
N ARG A 815 10.50 23.92 -26.97
CA ARG A 815 9.41 23.04 -27.39
C ARG A 815 8.03 23.63 -27.13
N LEU A 816 7.84 24.31 -26.00
CA LEU A 816 6.56 24.95 -25.67
C LEU A 816 6.19 26.06 -26.65
N LEU A 817 7.20 26.74 -27.21
CA LEU A 817 7.04 27.91 -28.08
C LEU A 817 7.24 27.61 -29.57
N THR A 818 7.52 26.35 -29.94
CA THR A 818 7.69 25.97 -31.35
C THR A 818 6.39 26.18 -32.14
N SER A 819 6.48 26.87 -33.28
CA SER A 819 5.36 27.09 -34.20
C SER A 819 5.23 25.94 -35.21
N GLY A 820 4.00 25.49 -35.49
CA GLY A 820 3.74 24.47 -36.52
C GLY A 820 2.52 23.57 -36.26
N PRO A 821 2.23 22.61 -37.15
CA PRO A 821 1.15 21.63 -36.96
C PRO A 821 1.42 20.76 -35.72
N GLY A 822 0.50 20.77 -34.75
CA GLY A 822 0.67 20.09 -33.46
C GLY A 822 1.42 20.91 -32.40
N SER A 823 1.55 22.23 -32.60
CA SER A 823 2.10 23.16 -31.60
C SER A 823 1.24 23.23 -30.33
N MET A 824 1.91 23.35 -29.18
CA MET A 824 1.29 23.57 -27.87
C MET A 824 1.04 25.06 -27.57
N LEU A 825 1.47 25.95 -28.46
CA LEU A 825 1.44 27.40 -28.25
C LEU A 825 0.03 27.94 -27.95
N PRO A 826 -1.07 27.51 -28.63
CA PRO A 826 -2.42 27.97 -28.28
C PRO A 826 -2.88 27.57 -26.87
N ASP A 827 -2.44 26.40 -26.40
CA ASP A 827 -2.76 25.92 -25.06
C ASP A 827 -1.93 26.67 -24.00
N VAL A 828 -0.67 26.98 -24.31
CA VAL A 828 0.18 27.84 -23.48
C VAL A 828 -0.42 29.24 -23.36
N GLU A 829 -0.87 29.84 -24.46
CA GLU A 829 -1.55 31.15 -24.46
C GLU A 829 -2.82 31.12 -23.60
N THR A 830 -3.64 30.07 -23.74
CA THR A 830 -4.81 29.86 -22.87
C THR A 830 -4.38 29.84 -21.40
N CYS A 831 -3.36 29.08 -21.04
CA CYS A 831 -2.85 29.02 -19.67
C CYS A 831 -2.38 30.40 -19.17
N LEU A 832 -1.60 31.12 -19.97
CA LEU A 832 -1.05 32.42 -19.60
C LEU A 832 -2.12 33.51 -19.46
N SER A 833 -3.23 33.41 -20.19
CA SER A 833 -4.37 34.34 -20.09
C SER A 833 -5.13 34.25 -18.77
N ALA A 834 -5.08 33.09 -18.10
CA ALA A 834 -5.70 32.88 -16.78
C ALA A 834 -4.82 33.34 -15.60
N LEU A 835 -3.56 33.72 -15.87
CA LEU A 835 -2.58 34.16 -14.88
C LEU A 835 -2.52 35.70 -14.82
N PRO A 836 -2.02 36.30 -13.72
CA PRO A 836 -1.83 37.76 -13.61
C PRO A 836 -1.00 38.31 -14.77
N PRO A 837 -1.18 39.55 -15.23
CA PRO A 837 -0.38 40.12 -16.32
C PRO A 837 1.13 39.98 -16.10
N SER A 838 1.92 39.96 -17.18
CA SER A 838 3.38 39.79 -17.11
C SER A 838 4.11 40.92 -16.34
N SER A 839 3.43 42.03 -16.04
CA SER A 839 3.90 43.09 -15.15
C SER A 839 3.94 42.67 -13.68
N ASP A 840 3.01 41.81 -13.25
CA ASP A 840 2.73 41.55 -11.83
C ASP A 840 3.26 40.18 -11.36
N ARG A 841 3.88 39.43 -12.29
CA ARG A 841 4.46 38.10 -12.06
C ARG A 841 5.90 38.00 -12.60
N GLN A 842 6.70 37.16 -11.98
CA GLN A 842 8.03 36.78 -12.45
C GLN A 842 7.91 35.61 -13.45
N THR A 843 8.60 35.72 -14.59
CA THR A 843 8.60 34.69 -15.64
C THR A 843 10.00 34.11 -15.81
N LEU A 844 10.09 32.79 -15.72
CA LEU A 844 11.33 32.03 -15.78
C LEU A 844 11.29 31.08 -16.99
N LEU A 845 12.28 31.18 -17.88
CA LEU A 845 12.38 30.35 -19.08
C LEU A 845 13.61 29.45 -18.98
N PHE A 846 13.41 28.14 -18.99
CA PHE A 846 14.50 27.18 -18.98
C PHE A 846 14.48 26.35 -20.25
N THR A 847 15.62 26.30 -20.95
CA THR A 847 15.75 25.59 -22.22
C THR A 847 17.11 24.93 -22.37
N ALA A 848 17.19 23.91 -23.22
CA ALA A 848 18.47 23.31 -23.61
C ALA A 848 19.19 24.14 -24.67
N THR A 849 18.44 24.75 -25.59
CA THR A 849 18.93 25.58 -26.69
C THR A 849 18.17 26.90 -26.69
N VAL A 850 18.90 28.01 -26.79
CA VAL A 850 18.27 29.33 -26.95
C VAL A 850 17.98 29.51 -28.43
N THR A 851 16.76 29.14 -28.84
CA THR A 851 16.32 29.30 -30.23
C THR A 851 15.98 30.77 -30.52
N PRO A 852 15.92 31.20 -31.80
CA PRO A 852 15.54 32.55 -32.18
C PRO A 852 14.19 32.99 -31.60
N GLU A 853 13.24 32.06 -31.42
CA GLU A 853 11.92 32.30 -30.83
C GLU A 853 12.03 32.63 -29.32
N VAL A 854 12.88 31.90 -28.59
CA VAL A 854 13.18 32.18 -27.17
C VAL A 854 13.91 33.53 -27.05
N ARG A 855 14.79 33.86 -28.00
CA ARG A 855 15.48 35.15 -28.05
C ARG A 855 14.56 36.30 -28.45
N ALA A 856 13.56 36.07 -29.30
CA ALA A 856 12.57 37.08 -29.70
C ALA A 856 11.69 37.53 -28.52
N LEU A 857 11.49 36.68 -27.50
CA LEU A 857 10.84 37.06 -26.24
C LEU A 857 11.66 38.10 -25.45
N LYS A 858 12.98 38.18 -25.63
CA LYS A 858 13.84 39.22 -25.03
C LYS A 858 13.53 40.62 -25.60
N SER A 859 13.17 40.68 -26.88
CA SER A 859 12.98 41.94 -27.64
C SER A 859 11.56 42.52 -27.58
N MET A 860 10.62 41.91 -26.84
CA MET A 860 9.27 42.46 -26.70
C MET A 860 9.28 43.70 -25.78
N PRO A 861 8.50 44.76 -26.11
CA PRO A 861 8.40 45.95 -25.27
C PRO A 861 7.79 45.63 -23.91
N ARG A 862 8.45 46.09 -22.82
CA ARG A 862 8.07 45.79 -21.43
C ARG A 862 7.57 47.05 -20.69
N ALA A 863 6.78 46.84 -19.64
CA ALA A 863 6.34 47.90 -18.74
C ALA A 863 7.54 48.58 -18.04
N LYS A 864 7.48 49.91 -17.85
CA LYS A 864 8.59 50.76 -17.36
C LYS A 864 9.16 50.40 -15.97
N ASN A 865 8.47 49.60 -15.15
CA ASN A 865 8.82 49.36 -13.74
C ASN A 865 9.52 48.01 -13.45
N LYS A 866 9.98 47.24 -14.46
CA LYS A 866 10.55 45.90 -14.27
C LYS A 866 12.07 45.84 -14.46
N LEU A 867 12.76 45.04 -13.66
CA LEU A 867 14.20 44.76 -13.77
C LEU A 867 14.58 44.17 -15.16
N PRO A 868 15.82 44.38 -15.64
CA PRO A 868 16.29 43.78 -16.89
C PRO A 868 16.23 42.24 -16.85
N ILE A 869 15.90 41.61 -17.98
CA ILE A 869 15.88 40.13 -18.09
C ILE A 869 17.32 39.63 -17.94
N PHE A 870 17.54 38.77 -16.96
CA PHE A 870 18.82 38.09 -16.80
C PHE A 870 18.88 36.89 -17.76
N VAL A 871 19.90 36.83 -18.61
CA VAL A 871 20.13 35.71 -19.53
C VAL A 871 21.43 35.04 -19.16
N SER A 872 21.36 33.78 -18.75
CA SER A 872 22.52 32.94 -18.51
C SER A 872 22.58 31.85 -19.58
N GLU A 873 23.52 31.99 -20.51
CA GLU A 873 23.87 30.94 -21.47
C GLU A 873 25.19 30.31 -21.06
N ILE A 874 25.14 29.10 -20.49
CA ILE A 874 26.35 28.37 -20.09
C ILE A 874 26.67 27.35 -21.18
N SER A 875 27.27 27.82 -22.26
CA SER A 875 27.89 27.00 -23.29
C SER A 875 29.39 26.90 -23.01
N THR A 876 29.86 25.72 -22.62
CA THR A 876 31.28 25.38 -22.71
C THR A 876 31.60 25.17 -24.19
N GLU A 877 32.38 26.10 -24.76
CA GLU A 877 33.15 25.99 -26.01
C GLU A 877 32.45 25.29 -27.20
N ASN A 878 31.86 26.08 -28.12
CA ASN A 878 31.53 25.82 -29.55
C ASN A 878 30.99 24.45 -30.02
N THR A 879 30.85 23.44 -29.18
CA THR A 879 30.45 22.09 -29.55
C THR A 879 29.18 21.79 -28.76
N THR A 880 28.06 21.59 -29.47
CA THR A 880 26.76 21.36 -28.82
C THR A 880 26.72 19.98 -28.11
N ILE A 881 27.72 19.13 -28.37
CA ILE A 881 27.82 17.73 -27.93
C ILE A 881 29.11 17.51 -27.11
N PRO A 882 29.10 16.67 -26.05
CA PRO A 882 30.31 16.34 -25.29
C PRO A 882 31.40 15.67 -26.13
N PRO A 883 32.70 15.94 -25.88
CA PRO A 883 33.79 15.29 -26.60
C PRO A 883 33.88 13.78 -26.33
N THR A 884 33.33 13.30 -25.22
CA THR A 884 33.29 11.87 -24.83
C THR A 884 32.26 11.04 -25.62
N LEU A 885 31.46 11.67 -26.50
CA LEU A 885 30.47 10.97 -27.32
C LEU A 885 31.07 10.54 -28.67
N LYS A 886 31.15 9.23 -28.90
CA LYS A 886 31.48 8.66 -30.21
C LYS A 886 30.22 8.60 -31.08
N GLN A 887 30.20 9.39 -32.15
CA GLN A 887 29.09 9.45 -33.12
C GLN A 887 29.48 8.69 -34.39
N THR A 888 28.67 7.69 -34.75
CA THR A 888 28.92 6.85 -35.91
C THR A 888 27.65 6.64 -36.74
N TYR A 889 27.82 6.31 -38.02
CA TYR A 889 26.75 5.90 -38.89
C TYR A 889 26.98 4.49 -39.45
N LEU A 890 25.89 3.75 -39.66
CA LEU A 890 25.91 2.46 -40.34
C LEU A 890 25.02 2.55 -41.57
N GLN A 891 25.58 2.29 -42.74
CA GLN A 891 24.81 2.26 -43.99
C GLN A 891 24.02 0.97 -44.08
N VAL A 892 22.70 1.07 -44.27
CA VAL A 892 21.80 -0.09 -44.24
C VAL A 892 20.78 -0.06 -45.38
N PRO A 893 20.57 -1.18 -46.11
CA PRO A 893 19.45 -1.31 -47.05
C PRO A 893 18.10 -1.18 -46.35
N LEU A 894 17.19 -0.36 -46.92
CA LEU A 894 15.87 -0.06 -46.34
C LEU A 894 15.04 -1.31 -46.00
N ASN A 895 15.16 -2.36 -46.81
CA ASN A 895 14.35 -3.59 -46.67
C ASN A 895 14.80 -4.51 -45.54
N HIS A 896 16.04 -4.33 -45.04
CA HIS A 896 16.67 -5.25 -44.08
C HIS A 896 17.10 -4.56 -42.79
N ARG A 897 16.60 -3.35 -42.49
CA ARG A 897 16.96 -2.57 -41.30
C ARG A 897 16.79 -3.36 -40.00
N GLU A 898 15.75 -4.19 -39.88
CA GLU A 898 15.51 -4.98 -38.68
C GLU A 898 16.60 -6.05 -38.45
N ALA A 899 17.12 -6.64 -39.54
CA ALA A 899 18.18 -7.65 -39.46
C ALA A 899 19.51 -7.02 -39.03
N PHE A 900 19.85 -5.85 -39.60
CA PHE A 900 21.03 -5.09 -39.18
C PHE A 900 20.94 -4.66 -37.72
N LEU A 901 19.77 -4.18 -37.27
CA LEU A 901 19.55 -3.84 -35.86
C LEU A 901 19.77 -5.06 -34.95
N HIS A 902 19.21 -6.22 -35.30
CA HIS A 902 19.37 -7.44 -34.50
C HIS A 902 20.84 -7.89 -34.39
N VAL A 903 21.59 -7.87 -35.49
CA VAL A 903 23.02 -8.24 -35.48
C VAL A 903 23.85 -7.22 -34.70
N LEU A 904 23.57 -5.93 -34.85
CA LEU A 904 24.25 -4.85 -34.13
C LEU A 904 24.06 -4.99 -32.61
N LEU A 905 22.85 -5.32 -32.16
CA LEU A 905 22.52 -5.55 -30.76
C LEU A 905 23.09 -6.85 -30.18
N SER A 906 23.38 -7.84 -31.04
CA SER A 906 23.88 -9.17 -30.66
C SER A 906 25.41 -9.26 -30.70
N THR A 907 26.08 -8.18 -31.08
CA THR A 907 27.55 -8.13 -31.10
C THR A 907 28.12 -8.10 -29.67
N GLY A 908 29.27 -8.73 -29.44
CA GLY A 908 29.86 -8.93 -28.11
C GLY A 908 29.91 -7.65 -27.29
N GLY A 909 30.44 -6.56 -27.88
CA GLY A 909 30.54 -5.25 -27.24
C GLY A 909 29.20 -4.56 -26.94
N ASN A 910 28.10 -4.93 -27.61
CA ASN A 910 26.79 -4.29 -27.45
C ASN A 910 25.78 -5.14 -26.68
N SER A 911 26.03 -6.44 -26.53
CA SER A 911 25.15 -7.41 -25.86
C SER A 911 24.88 -7.11 -24.38
N SER A 912 25.80 -6.42 -23.70
CA SER A 912 25.68 -6.02 -22.30
C SER A 912 25.24 -4.56 -22.10
N LYS A 913 25.31 -3.72 -23.15
CA LYS A 913 25.01 -2.28 -23.05
C LYS A 913 23.50 -2.03 -22.94
N SER A 914 23.10 -1.22 -21.96
CA SER A 914 21.77 -0.60 -21.94
C SER A 914 21.64 0.32 -23.16
N THR A 915 20.56 0.14 -23.93
CA THR A 915 20.42 0.77 -25.26
C THR A 915 19.04 1.39 -25.45
N ILE A 916 19.00 2.62 -25.96
CA ILE A 916 17.77 3.25 -26.45
C ILE A 916 17.75 3.22 -27.98
N ILE A 917 16.63 2.79 -28.56
CA ILE A 917 16.42 2.73 -30.00
C ILE A 917 15.34 3.75 -30.37
N PHE A 918 15.73 4.79 -31.10
CA PHE A 918 14.82 5.85 -31.55
C PHE A 918 14.23 5.57 -32.92
N CYS A 919 12.91 5.67 -33.03
CA CYS A 919 12.17 5.56 -34.30
C CYS A 919 11.17 6.71 -34.45
N ASN A 920 10.83 7.07 -35.68
CA ASN A 920 10.00 8.25 -35.94
C ASN A 920 8.49 7.97 -35.78
N ARG A 921 8.04 6.72 -35.94
CA ARG A 921 6.63 6.34 -35.93
C ARG A 921 6.30 5.39 -34.77
N THR A 922 5.15 5.60 -34.13
CA THR A 922 4.65 4.75 -33.04
C THR A 922 4.41 3.30 -33.47
N LYS A 923 3.88 3.07 -34.68
CA LYS A 923 3.71 1.72 -35.25
C LYS A 923 5.02 0.97 -35.40
N THR A 924 6.10 1.68 -35.74
CA THR A 924 7.44 1.08 -35.86
C THR A 924 7.96 0.67 -34.48
N ALA A 925 7.70 1.47 -33.44
CA ALA A 925 8.10 1.14 -32.08
C ALA A 925 7.46 -0.17 -31.59
N ASP A 926 6.15 -0.34 -31.78
CA ASP A 926 5.41 -1.56 -31.39
C ASP A 926 5.89 -2.77 -32.21
N LEU A 927 6.05 -2.61 -33.53
CA LEU A 927 6.59 -3.66 -34.40
C LEU A 927 8.00 -4.11 -33.96
N LEU A 928 8.89 -3.17 -33.69
CA LEU A 928 10.26 -3.47 -33.25
C LEU A 928 10.29 -4.12 -31.86
N GLU A 929 9.43 -3.71 -30.93
CA GLU A 929 9.33 -4.38 -29.62
C GLU A 929 8.95 -5.86 -29.79
N ARG A 930 7.95 -6.16 -30.62
CA ARG A 930 7.51 -7.54 -30.89
C ARG A 930 8.59 -8.37 -31.56
N ILE A 931 9.24 -7.82 -32.59
CA ILE A 931 10.33 -8.50 -33.30
C ILE A 931 11.48 -8.78 -32.35
N LEU A 932 11.98 -7.79 -31.62
CA LEU A 932 13.11 -7.95 -30.71
C LEU A 932 12.81 -8.89 -29.55
N ARG A 933 11.58 -8.87 -29.00
CA ARG A 933 11.16 -9.80 -27.95
C ARG A 933 11.14 -11.26 -28.44
N ARG A 934 10.65 -11.50 -29.65
CA ARG A 934 10.66 -12.84 -30.29
C ARG A 934 12.07 -13.32 -30.61
N LEU A 935 12.98 -12.38 -30.93
CA LEU A 935 14.40 -12.64 -31.09
C LEU A 935 15.17 -12.68 -29.74
N SER A 936 14.47 -12.96 -28.64
CA SER A 936 15.03 -13.14 -27.28
C SER A 936 15.73 -11.92 -26.66
N HIS A 937 15.45 -10.71 -27.13
CA HIS A 937 15.94 -9.48 -26.48
C HIS A 937 14.97 -9.01 -25.38
N ARG A 938 15.52 -8.62 -24.23
CA ARG A 938 14.76 -7.98 -23.12
C ARG A 938 14.40 -6.54 -23.49
N VAL A 939 13.25 -6.34 -24.11
CA VAL A 939 12.81 -5.06 -24.70
C VAL A 939 11.46 -4.57 -24.14
N THR A 940 11.35 -3.26 -24.03
CA THR A 940 10.11 -2.51 -23.74
C THR A 940 10.00 -1.32 -24.70
N SER A 941 8.79 -0.83 -24.96
CA SER A 941 8.57 0.37 -25.78
C SER A 941 8.05 1.58 -24.99
N LEU A 942 8.30 2.79 -25.52
CA LEU A 942 7.76 4.05 -25.02
C LEU A 942 7.29 4.95 -26.18
N HIS A 943 5.97 5.07 -26.34
CA HIS A 943 5.36 5.92 -27.36
C HIS A 943 3.98 6.44 -26.93
N SER A 944 3.45 7.44 -27.66
CA SER A 944 2.22 8.17 -27.28
C SER A 944 0.92 7.35 -27.35
N LEU A 945 0.87 6.28 -28.14
CA LEU A 945 -0.32 5.39 -28.21
C LEU A 945 -0.46 4.43 -27.01
N LEU A 946 0.57 4.26 -26.19
CA LEU A 946 0.48 3.42 -24.99
C LEU A 946 -0.34 4.14 -23.90
N PRO A 947 -1.13 3.39 -23.10
CA PRO A 947 -1.69 3.91 -21.86
C PRO A 947 -0.62 4.50 -20.93
N GLN A 948 -0.98 5.51 -20.14
CA GLN A 948 -0.05 6.20 -19.25
C GLN A 948 0.57 5.25 -18.20
N SER A 949 -0.23 4.34 -17.64
CA SER A 949 0.24 3.33 -16.67
C SER A 949 1.32 2.42 -17.26
N GLU A 950 1.12 1.97 -18.50
CA GLU A 950 2.10 1.13 -19.22
C GLU A 950 3.38 1.90 -19.55
N ARG A 951 3.28 3.18 -19.93
CA ARG A 951 4.45 4.04 -20.15
C ARG A 951 5.32 4.16 -18.90
N VAL A 952 4.70 4.39 -17.74
CA VAL A 952 5.40 4.47 -16.45
C VAL A 952 6.03 3.12 -16.08
N ALA A 953 5.29 2.02 -16.27
CA ALA A 953 5.78 0.67 -15.99
C ALA A 953 6.93 0.24 -16.92
N ASN A 954 6.88 0.59 -18.21
CA ASN A 954 7.95 0.28 -19.17
C ASN A 954 9.20 1.11 -18.89
N LEU A 955 9.04 2.39 -18.54
CA LEU A 955 10.14 3.24 -18.14
C LEU A 955 10.79 2.74 -16.84
N SER A 956 10.01 2.31 -15.85
CA SER A 956 10.54 1.76 -14.59
C SER A 956 11.29 0.44 -14.81
N ARG A 957 10.78 -0.45 -15.68
CA ARG A 957 11.49 -1.68 -16.09
C ARG A 957 12.83 -1.40 -16.76
N PHE A 958 12.91 -0.37 -17.59
CA PHE A 958 14.17 0.04 -18.21
C PHE A 958 15.13 0.65 -17.17
N ARG A 959 14.63 1.53 -16.29
CA ARG A 959 15.43 2.12 -15.20
C ARG A 959 16.01 1.05 -14.26
N ALA A 960 15.24 0.01 -13.95
CA ALA A 960 15.66 -1.13 -13.13
C ALA A 960 16.57 -2.13 -13.87
N SER A 961 16.96 -1.87 -15.13
CA SER A 961 17.71 -2.79 -15.99
C SER A 961 17.03 -4.16 -16.23
N ALA A 962 15.74 -4.29 -15.88
CA ALA A 962 14.93 -5.47 -16.17
C ALA A 962 14.69 -5.61 -17.68
N ALA A 963 14.49 -4.49 -18.37
CA ALA A 963 14.62 -4.37 -19.83
C ALA A 963 15.96 -3.73 -20.18
N ARG A 964 16.72 -4.36 -21.07
CA ARG A 964 18.01 -3.81 -21.58
C ARG A 964 17.76 -2.79 -22.70
N LEU A 965 16.70 -2.99 -23.48
CA LEU A 965 16.39 -2.19 -24.67
C LEU A 965 15.11 -1.39 -24.45
N LEU A 966 15.17 -0.09 -24.76
CA LEU A 966 14.00 0.78 -24.82
C LEU A 966 13.79 1.28 -26.25
N VAL A 967 12.73 0.80 -26.91
CA VAL A 967 12.33 1.30 -28.23
C VAL A 967 11.39 2.49 -28.04
N ALA A 968 11.79 3.67 -28.47
CA ALA A 968 11.04 4.88 -28.21
C ALA A 968 10.88 5.77 -29.43
N THR A 969 9.85 6.60 -29.42
CA THR A 969 9.78 7.78 -30.30
C THR A 969 10.44 8.99 -29.63
N ASP A 970 10.37 10.16 -30.26
CA ASP A 970 10.91 11.42 -29.71
C ASP A 970 10.31 11.84 -28.35
N VAL A 971 9.28 11.11 -27.87
CA VAL A 971 8.80 11.22 -26.48
C VAL A 971 9.92 10.92 -25.47
N ALA A 972 10.82 9.97 -25.76
CA ALA A 972 11.94 9.66 -24.86
C ALA A 972 13.21 10.50 -25.09
N ALA A 973 13.25 11.28 -26.17
CA ALA A 973 14.44 12.05 -26.54
C ALA A 973 14.68 13.25 -25.62
N ARG A 974 13.62 13.77 -24.98
CA ARG A 974 13.62 14.99 -24.18
C ARG A 974 12.98 14.77 -22.81
N GLY A 975 13.33 15.59 -21.82
CA GLY A 975 12.66 15.65 -20.51
C GLY A 975 12.64 14.43 -19.58
N LEU A 976 12.99 13.23 -20.02
CA LEU A 976 12.97 12.05 -19.13
C LEU A 976 14.28 11.92 -18.35
N ASP A 977 14.22 11.72 -17.03
CA ASP A 977 15.36 11.23 -16.28
C ASP A 977 15.56 9.74 -16.55
N ILE A 978 16.53 9.43 -17.40
CA ILE A 978 16.88 8.07 -17.75
C ILE A 978 18.31 7.87 -17.28
N PRO A 979 18.62 6.77 -16.55
CA PRO A 979 19.98 6.46 -16.14
C PRO A 979 20.89 6.44 -17.36
N SER A 980 22.15 6.85 -17.18
CA SER A 980 23.11 7.00 -18.28
C SER A 980 23.15 5.74 -19.14
N VAL A 981 22.77 5.89 -20.41
CA VAL A 981 22.66 4.80 -21.39
C VAL A 981 24.01 4.60 -22.06
N GLY A 982 24.44 3.35 -22.26
CA GLY A 982 25.73 3.04 -22.89
C GLY A 982 25.72 3.23 -24.41
N LEU A 983 24.58 2.97 -25.06
CA LEU A 983 24.42 3.04 -26.51
C LEU A 983 23.09 3.69 -26.92
N VAL A 984 23.13 4.63 -27.85
CA VAL A 984 21.94 5.19 -28.51
C VAL A 984 21.93 4.76 -29.97
N ILE A 985 20.84 4.14 -30.43
CA ILE A 985 20.65 3.76 -31.82
C ILE A 985 19.54 4.60 -32.42
N ASN A 986 19.85 5.40 -33.44
CA ASN A 986 18.85 6.05 -34.27
C ASN A 986 18.46 5.06 -35.38
N TYR A 987 17.35 4.34 -35.20
CA TYR A 987 16.81 3.43 -36.21
C TYR A 987 16.29 4.20 -37.43
N ASP A 988 15.66 5.34 -37.18
CA ASP A 988 15.33 6.33 -38.20
C ASP A 988 16.10 7.63 -37.96
N VAL A 989 16.69 8.19 -39.02
CA VAL A 989 17.34 9.51 -38.96
C VAL A 989 16.29 10.57 -38.57
N PRO A 990 16.55 11.41 -37.55
CA PRO A 990 15.64 12.48 -37.16
C PRO A 990 15.53 13.52 -38.28
N ARG A 991 14.33 14.12 -38.42
CA ARG A 991 14.07 15.14 -39.44
C ARG A 991 14.64 16.50 -39.09
N ASN A 992 14.67 16.83 -37.79
CA ASN A 992 15.24 18.06 -37.28
C ASN A 992 16.62 17.77 -36.65
N PRO A 993 17.68 18.50 -37.03
CA PRO A 993 18.99 18.40 -36.39
C PRO A 993 18.99 18.64 -34.88
N ASP A 994 18.09 19.45 -34.34
CA ASP A 994 18.01 19.65 -32.89
C ASP A 994 17.55 18.36 -32.20
N ASP A 995 16.57 17.63 -32.76
CA ASP A 995 16.10 16.34 -32.22
C ASP A 995 17.25 15.32 -32.15
N TYR A 996 18.17 15.33 -33.12
CA TYR A 996 19.36 14.49 -33.09
C TYR A 996 20.20 14.75 -31.83
N ILE A 997 20.49 16.02 -31.53
CA ILE A 997 21.27 16.42 -30.34
C ILE A 997 20.61 15.90 -29.05
N HIS A 998 19.28 15.96 -28.96
CA HIS A 998 18.57 15.46 -27.78
C HIS A 998 18.55 13.92 -27.67
N ARG A 999 18.42 13.22 -28.81
CA ARG A 999 18.49 11.75 -28.84
C ARG A 999 19.86 11.25 -28.39
N VAL A 1000 20.94 11.80 -28.96
CA VAL A 1000 22.31 11.39 -28.62
C VAL A 1000 22.73 11.89 -27.24
N GLY A 1001 22.14 12.98 -26.74
CA GLY A 1001 22.31 13.47 -25.37
C GLY A 1001 21.71 12.57 -24.28
N ARG A 1002 21.17 11.39 -24.62
CA ARG A 1002 20.78 10.33 -23.67
C ARG A 1002 21.97 9.47 -23.20
N THR A 1003 23.06 9.49 -23.95
CA THR A 1003 24.33 8.88 -23.58
C THR A 1003 25.38 9.96 -23.27
N ALA A 1004 26.59 9.57 -22.86
CA ALA A 1004 27.68 10.48 -22.49
C ALA A 1004 27.29 11.56 -21.45
N ARG A 1005 26.45 11.20 -20.47
CA ARG A 1005 26.03 12.10 -19.39
C ARG A 1005 27.03 12.08 -18.22
N ALA A 1006 27.15 13.21 -17.52
CA ALA A 1006 27.97 13.36 -16.31
C ALA A 1006 29.45 12.91 -16.48
N GLY A 1007 30.06 13.17 -17.65
CA GLY A 1007 31.46 12.88 -17.91
C GLY A 1007 31.79 11.44 -18.33
N ARG A 1008 30.78 10.56 -18.48
CA ARG A 1008 30.97 9.20 -18.98
C ARG A 1008 31.17 9.17 -20.50
N GLU A 1009 31.82 8.13 -20.99
CA GLU A 1009 31.85 7.81 -22.42
C GLU A 1009 30.49 7.30 -22.91
N GLY A 1010 30.19 7.57 -24.16
CA GLY A 1010 28.93 7.16 -24.78
C GLY A 1010 29.09 6.90 -26.27
N GLU A 1011 28.23 6.04 -26.81
CA GLU A 1011 28.22 5.70 -28.24
C GLU A 1011 26.84 5.99 -28.84
N ALA A 1012 26.82 6.62 -30.02
CA ALA A 1012 25.63 6.85 -30.81
C ALA A 1012 25.83 6.28 -32.22
N ILE A 1013 24.93 5.40 -32.65
CA ILE A 1013 24.94 4.76 -33.97
C ILE A 1013 23.68 5.17 -34.72
N THR A 1014 23.84 5.72 -35.92
CA THR A 1014 22.71 6.12 -36.77
C THR A 1014 22.60 5.22 -37.99
N LEU A 1015 21.45 4.57 -38.18
CA LEU A 1015 21.19 3.74 -39.36
C LEU A 1015 20.79 4.65 -40.53
N VAL A 1016 21.63 4.70 -41.57
CA VAL A 1016 21.47 5.59 -42.72
C VAL A 1016 21.06 4.78 -43.95
N GLY A 1017 19.91 5.09 -44.54
CA GLY A 1017 19.51 4.57 -45.85
C GLY A 1017 19.98 5.46 -47.00
N GLN A 1018 19.86 4.96 -48.24
CA GLN A 1018 20.22 5.70 -49.46
C GLN A 1018 19.49 7.05 -49.61
N ARG A 1019 18.31 7.21 -49.00
CA ARG A 1019 17.49 8.42 -49.09
C ARG A 1019 17.74 9.44 -47.96
N ASP A 1020 18.52 9.08 -46.95
CA ASP A 1020 18.67 9.88 -45.73
C ASP A 1020 19.90 10.82 -45.77
N VAL A 1021 20.65 10.84 -46.88
CA VAL A 1021 21.91 11.61 -47.02
C VAL A 1021 21.71 13.10 -46.74
N GLN A 1022 20.62 13.69 -47.23
CA GLN A 1022 20.34 15.12 -47.04
C GLN A 1022 20.05 15.47 -45.57
N LEU A 1023 19.45 14.55 -44.81
CA LEU A 1023 19.19 14.70 -43.38
C LEU A 1023 20.48 14.62 -42.58
N VAL A 1024 21.38 13.70 -42.95
CA VAL A 1024 22.71 13.56 -42.36
C VAL A 1024 23.53 14.83 -42.53
N LEU A 1025 23.60 15.38 -43.75
CA LEU A 1025 24.32 16.63 -44.02
C LEU A 1025 23.78 17.81 -43.19
N ALA A 1026 22.47 17.90 -42.99
CA ALA A 1026 21.86 18.91 -42.13
C ALA A 1026 22.24 18.74 -40.64
N ILE A 1027 22.35 17.50 -40.17
CA ILE A 1027 22.83 17.19 -38.81
C ILE A 1027 24.31 17.57 -38.67
N GLU A 1028 25.15 17.19 -39.62
CA GLU A 1028 26.59 17.51 -39.60
C GLU A 1028 26.84 19.02 -39.63
N ALA A 1029 26.08 19.77 -40.44
CA ALA A 1029 26.15 21.23 -40.48
C ALA A 1029 25.76 21.86 -39.12
N ARG A 1030 24.77 21.29 -38.41
CA ARG A 1030 24.32 21.79 -37.10
C ARG A 1030 25.28 21.42 -35.96
N VAL A 1031 25.87 20.22 -36.02
CA VAL A 1031 26.78 19.69 -34.99
C VAL A 1031 28.20 20.23 -35.16
N GLY A 1032 28.59 20.58 -36.39
CA GLY A 1032 29.94 21.06 -36.72
C GLY A 1032 30.99 19.94 -36.82
N LYS A 1033 30.58 18.67 -36.92
CA LYS A 1033 31.45 17.50 -37.03
C LYS A 1033 30.83 16.44 -37.94
N GLN A 1034 31.64 15.83 -38.80
CA GLN A 1034 31.22 14.73 -39.67
C GLN A 1034 31.10 13.41 -38.88
N MET A 1035 30.12 12.59 -39.22
CA MET A 1035 29.95 11.26 -38.62
C MET A 1035 30.93 10.27 -39.23
N VAL A 1036 31.49 9.37 -38.40
CA VAL A 1036 32.41 8.33 -38.87
C VAL A 1036 31.63 7.04 -39.16
N ALA A 1037 32.04 6.26 -40.17
CA ALA A 1037 31.46 4.95 -40.41
C ALA A 1037 31.68 4.02 -39.20
N TRP A 1038 30.66 3.26 -38.81
CA TRP A 1038 30.76 2.30 -37.73
C TRP A 1038 31.53 1.06 -38.18
N GLU A 1039 32.63 0.76 -37.49
CA GLU A 1039 33.46 -0.44 -37.71
C GLU A 1039 33.90 -1.02 -36.36
N GLU A 1040 33.87 -2.36 -36.25
CA GLU A 1040 34.37 -3.09 -35.08
C GLU A 1040 35.37 -4.17 -35.55
N PRO A 1041 36.59 -4.24 -34.97
CA PRO A 1041 37.62 -5.16 -35.41
C PRO A 1041 37.15 -6.62 -35.28
N GLY A 1042 37.18 -7.37 -36.39
CA GLY A 1042 36.76 -8.77 -36.44
C GLY A 1042 35.25 -9.00 -36.63
N VAL A 1043 34.44 -7.95 -36.79
CA VAL A 1043 32.97 -8.06 -36.97
C VAL A 1043 32.54 -7.37 -38.27
N ASN A 1044 32.34 -8.15 -39.34
CA ASN A 1044 31.67 -7.66 -40.55
C ASN A 1044 30.16 -8.00 -40.48
N ILE A 1045 29.32 -7.00 -40.21
CA ILE A 1045 27.86 -7.14 -40.05
C ILE A 1045 27.23 -7.72 -41.31
N GLU A 1046 27.58 -7.21 -42.50
CA GLU A 1046 26.99 -7.66 -43.76
C GLU A 1046 27.25 -9.15 -43.99
N SER A 1047 28.47 -9.61 -43.71
CA SER A 1047 28.83 -11.01 -43.84
C SER A 1047 28.07 -11.93 -42.88
N ARG A 1048 27.79 -11.49 -41.65
CA ARG A 1048 27.01 -12.25 -40.66
C ARG A 1048 25.54 -12.34 -41.04
N ILE A 1049 25.00 -11.30 -41.67
CA ILE A 1049 23.62 -11.27 -42.16
C ILE A 1049 23.44 -12.20 -43.35
N VAL A 1050 24.41 -12.24 -44.28
CA VAL A 1050 24.36 -13.07 -45.49
C VAL A 1050 24.68 -14.54 -45.18
N LYS A 1051 25.65 -14.81 -44.30
CA LYS A 1051 26.05 -16.19 -43.94
C LYS A 1051 25.14 -16.85 -42.90
N GLY A 1052 24.45 -16.06 -42.06
CA GLY A 1052 23.58 -16.57 -41.01
C GLY A 1052 22.14 -16.80 -41.45
N THR A 1053 21.42 -17.69 -40.77
CA THR A 1053 19.95 -17.86 -40.88
C THR A 1053 19.15 -16.65 -40.41
N VAL A 1054 19.84 -15.58 -39.98
CA VAL A 1054 19.28 -14.35 -39.39
C VAL A 1054 18.29 -13.67 -40.32
N LEU A 1055 18.56 -13.58 -41.64
CA LEU A 1055 17.64 -12.90 -42.56
C LEU A 1055 16.28 -13.62 -42.64
N LYS A 1056 16.30 -14.96 -42.61
CA LYS A 1056 15.10 -15.81 -42.65
C LYS A 1056 14.34 -15.72 -41.33
N GLU A 1057 15.05 -15.76 -40.20
CA GLU A 1057 14.50 -15.68 -38.85
C GLU A 1057 13.87 -14.31 -38.55
N VAL A 1058 14.56 -13.22 -38.87
CA VAL A 1058 14.03 -11.85 -38.73
C VAL A 1058 12.85 -11.65 -39.70
N GLY A 1059 12.93 -12.23 -40.90
CA GLY A 1059 11.85 -12.18 -41.89
C GLY A 1059 10.58 -12.91 -41.46
N SER A 1060 10.69 -14.10 -40.83
CA SER A 1060 9.53 -14.84 -40.31
C SER A 1060 8.93 -14.14 -39.08
N THR A 1061 9.77 -13.74 -38.13
CA THR A 1061 9.32 -13.02 -36.92
C THR A 1061 8.63 -11.69 -37.26
N LYS A 1062 9.12 -10.94 -38.27
CA LYS A 1062 8.48 -9.72 -38.78
C LYS A 1062 7.08 -10.00 -39.34
N ARG A 1063 6.90 -11.07 -40.12
CA ARG A 1063 5.59 -11.45 -40.67
C ARG A 1063 4.59 -11.80 -39.57
N GLU A 1064 5.03 -12.57 -38.59
CA GLU A 1064 4.20 -12.97 -37.45
C GLU A 1064 3.83 -11.77 -36.56
N ALA A 1065 4.80 -10.89 -36.26
CA ALA A 1065 4.55 -9.67 -35.49
C ALA A 1065 3.57 -8.73 -36.19
N MET A 1066 3.64 -8.61 -37.52
CA MET A 1066 2.67 -7.83 -38.29
C MET A 1066 1.27 -8.45 -38.23
N GLY A 1067 1.17 -9.78 -38.36
CA GLY A 1067 -0.09 -10.50 -38.25
C GLY A 1067 -0.78 -10.31 -36.89
N GLU A 1068 -0.02 -10.31 -35.79
CA GLU A 1068 -0.56 -10.04 -34.45
C GLU A 1068 -1.11 -8.61 -34.29
N ILE A 1069 -0.43 -7.63 -34.88
CA ILE A 1069 -0.87 -6.23 -34.86
C ILE A 1069 -2.19 -6.09 -35.64
N ASP A 1070 -2.29 -6.72 -36.82
CA ASP A 1070 -3.49 -6.71 -37.65
C ASP A 1070 -4.67 -7.44 -36.98
N GLU A 1071 -4.39 -8.50 -36.22
CA GLU A 1071 -5.39 -9.22 -35.41
C GLU A 1071 -5.79 -8.48 -34.12
N GLY A 1072 -5.18 -7.34 -33.80
CA GLY A 1072 -5.45 -6.57 -32.58
C GLY A 1072 -5.02 -7.28 -31.30
N ARG A 1073 -4.01 -8.16 -31.38
CA ARG A 1073 -3.39 -8.80 -30.21
C ARG A 1073 -2.38 -7.84 -29.57
N ASP A 1074 -2.39 -7.79 -28.25
CA ASP A 1074 -1.41 -7.06 -27.45
C ASP A 1074 -0.02 -7.70 -27.55
N VAL A 1075 1.04 -7.03 -27.07
CA VAL A 1075 2.45 -7.48 -27.09
C VAL A 1075 2.66 -8.78 -26.29
N LEU A 1076 1.70 -9.17 -25.45
CA LEU A 1076 1.64 -10.45 -24.72
C LEU A 1076 0.75 -11.51 -25.41
N GLY A 1077 0.33 -11.29 -26.66
CA GLY A 1077 -0.51 -12.21 -27.44
C GLY A 1077 -2.00 -12.22 -27.03
N ARG A 1078 -2.42 -11.35 -26.11
CA ARG A 1078 -3.80 -11.27 -25.60
C ARG A 1078 -4.69 -10.51 -26.58
N ARG A 1079 -5.87 -11.02 -26.91
CA ARG A 1079 -6.86 -10.28 -27.73
C ARG A 1079 -7.37 -9.07 -26.94
N VAL A 1080 -7.13 -7.87 -27.46
CA VAL A 1080 -7.64 -6.64 -26.85
C VAL A 1080 -9.09 -6.44 -27.30
N ARG A 1081 -10.06 -6.82 -26.47
CA ARG A 1081 -11.47 -6.39 -26.65
C ARG A 1081 -11.57 -4.90 -26.31
N LYS A 1082 -11.16 -4.02 -27.23
CA LYS A 1082 -11.51 -2.59 -27.14
C LYS A 1082 -12.95 -2.44 -27.61
N LEU A 1083 -13.88 -2.28 -26.67
CA LEU A 1083 -15.16 -1.61 -26.94
C LEU A 1083 -14.80 -0.24 -27.53
N LYS A 1084 -15.01 -0.06 -28.85
CA LYS A 1084 -14.94 1.26 -29.47
C LYS A 1084 -16.02 2.12 -28.81
N LYS A 1085 -15.64 2.98 -27.87
CA LYS A 1085 -16.41 4.19 -27.60
C LYS A 1085 -16.36 5.00 -28.89
N VAL A 1086 -17.41 4.87 -29.69
CA VAL A 1086 -17.74 5.82 -30.74
C VAL A 1086 -17.94 7.15 -30.01
N ARG A 1087 -17.01 8.08 -30.23
CA ARG A 1087 -17.18 9.48 -29.83
C ARG A 1087 -17.84 10.23 -30.97
#